data_AF-A0A835YB35-F1
#
_entry.id   AF-A0A835YB35-F1
#
_cell.length_a   1.000
_cell.length_b   1.000
_cell.length_c   1.000
_cell.angle_alpha   90.00
_cell.angle_beta   90.00
_cell.angle_gamma   90.00
#
_symmetry.space_group_name_H-M   'P 1'
#
loop_
_entity.id
_entity.type
_entity.pdbx_description
1 polymer ?
#
loop_
_entity_poly.entity_id
_entity_poly.type
_entity_poly.pdbx_seq_one_letter_code
_entity_poly.pdbx_strand_id
1 'polypeptide(L)'
;MGLGWVLGLVLLVGTALDPLSADPANRHAGHGRVPACRRHGDGAYCSAGLTRGYLGPLDTAAQLRAALSATAYRNELIVFSDTRIADAAQALSRLRGGGGYGHVLCVMPEPGDCSRLDRALTPWAPQQGPLSCGTYATRDESGEPYPSGFRYLARPSGMVAWWRKWFTVARSVALGYGVLAVDSDVLVLSDWYWRAKQQPLRGFSMISQVEHGMNLNGGFSYFQNASSAGPVSWVLFEAMRRAVRWAEDMSALANISAVIAKDPALRVGANDDQMLLTYAVWSAVQGRPNFVDLAAFLRGDDQAWVHLNSADEESFVFSNTPSFTEDPQGRALQPDWVLAREDFIHQEFALPAPLAAHACEFLEAPGNCSQPLARATLRTAQLRMPHSGGRWPPEWGGYPFNRTPGPATLAYRQAFRDLGVPLPPDPEDPAQEAAARATRPEALALLAAEQALPGSTGRRFLGAWAEAKWEMAGRHGYWHTHLGPPPVQAMGHVHDGLFQGGFIKQTILQASGHWDWRLATRLRLKPSRVYHATYPNWAAELAADPSAGSDLGRVVAYAPGAIGPGLSQAQYLSAARGLAQVAVALGAVAAWPPAPCDAEWVLTAAALEARRAGQPAPRLAPPWVHLDTTRVVPFGESLETLQCEWADLTWEGCLMNGTRGGQASGRALLALEWAHMRRRSRRRHDASSGSGGEHSHNASALLHNPSSSSNPHLASAHGLEHSLETTLKLRQVRPSASGGASSSPAVVSASSLLALNAAALALRAGGDAVPVLWLDRAVSRVEGMGEAEARVWSTWQDRCKGLRDM
;
A
#
# COMPACT_ATOMS: atom_id res chain seq x y z
N MET A 1 34.49 -66.07 4.21
CA MET A 1 35.66 -65.18 4.21
C MET A 1 35.28 -63.90 3.50
N GLY A 2 35.46 -62.74 4.15
CA GLY A 2 35.21 -61.40 3.58
C GLY A 2 34.08 -60.62 4.25
N LEU A 3 34.31 -60.11 5.46
CA LEU A 3 33.50 -59.07 6.10
C LEU A 3 33.74 -57.71 5.41
N GLY A 4 32.68 -56.99 5.08
CA GLY A 4 32.71 -55.59 4.68
C GLY A 4 31.76 -54.76 5.55
N TRP A 5 32.33 -53.94 6.43
CA TRP A 5 31.63 -52.99 7.30
C TRP A 5 31.23 -51.75 6.49
N VAL A 6 29.97 -51.32 6.58
CA VAL A 6 29.54 -49.96 6.19
C VAL A 6 28.93 -49.28 7.41
N LEU A 7 29.70 -48.37 7.99
CA LEU A 7 29.28 -47.42 9.01
C LEU A 7 28.48 -46.29 8.35
N GLY A 8 27.17 -46.26 8.60
CA GLY A 8 26.31 -45.12 8.27
C GLY A 8 26.44 -44.03 9.33
N LEU A 9 27.03 -42.90 8.95
CA LEU A 9 27.13 -41.68 9.76
C LEU A 9 25.78 -40.96 9.75
N VAL A 10 25.03 -41.01 10.85
CA VAL A 10 23.84 -40.19 11.07
C VAL A 10 24.29 -38.83 11.61
N LEU A 11 24.28 -37.81 10.75
CA LEU A 11 24.47 -36.41 11.12
C LEU A 11 23.14 -35.84 11.65
N LEU A 12 22.99 -35.86 12.98
CA LEU A 12 21.98 -35.10 13.72
C LEU A 12 22.39 -33.61 13.74
N VAL A 13 21.97 -32.84 12.73
CA VAL A 13 21.94 -31.37 12.81
C VAL A 13 20.52 -30.97 13.21
N GLY A 14 20.26 -31.03 14.52
CA GLY A 14 19.06 -30.50 15.14
C GLY A 14 19.38 -29.22 15.89
N THR A 15 19.58 -28.10 15.20
CA THR A 15 19.47 -26.78 15.86
C THR A 15 17.99 -26.47 16.01
N ALA A 16 17.43 -26.87 17.16
CA ALA A 16 16.12 -26.43 17.60
C ALA A 16 16.15 -24.90 17.70
N LEU A 17 15.52 -24.22 16.73
CA LEU A 17 15.05 -22.86 16.92
C LEU A 17 13.89 -22.96 17.89
N ASP A 18 14.08 -22.46 19.11
CA ASP A 18 12.99 -22.30 20.07
C ASP A 18 11.79 -21.64 19.40
N PRO A 19 10.57 -22.22 19.49
CA PRO A 19 9.38 -21.53 19.05
C PRO A 19 9.22 -20.30 19.93
N LEU A 20 9.52 -19.13 19.36
CA LEU A 20 9.26 -17.82 19.97
C LEU A 20 7.88 -17.83 20.63
N SER A 21 7.89 -17.87 21.95
CA SER A 21 6.71 -17.78 22.81
C SER A 21 5.80 -16.62 22.37
N ALA A 22 4.50 -16.90 22.30
CA ALA A 22 3.48 -16.00 21.77
C ALA A 22 3.35 -14.74 22.66
N ASP A 23 4.02 -13.68 22.22
CA ASP A 23 4.09 -12.36 22.86
C ASP A 23 2.73 -11.61 22.86
N PRO A 24 2.20 -11.19 24.04
CA PRO A 24 0.92 -10.47 24.16
C PRO A 24 0.90 -9.09 23.51
N ALA A 25 2.05 -8.44 23.34
CA ALA A 25 2.17 -7.15 22.64
C ALA A 25 2.37 -7.31 21.12
N ASN A 26 2.29 -8.54 20.63
CA ASN A 26 2.11 -8.88 19.22
C ASN A 26 0.66 -9.26 18.88
N ARG A 27 -0.29 -9.03 19.79
CA ARG A 27 -1.71 -8.91 19.41
C ARG A 27 -1.92 -7.86 18.32
N HIS A 28 -1.00 -6.91 18.13
CA HIS A 28 -1.14 -5.86 17.11
C HIS A 28 -0.86 -6.32 15.68
N ALA A 29 0.04 -7.29 15.47
CA ALA A 29 0.34 -7.88 14.16
C ALA A 29 -0.30 -9.26 14.03
N GLY A 30 -1.62 -9.28 13.74
CA GLY A 30 -2.34 -10.41 13.15
C GLY A 30 -2.61 -11.67 14.00
N HIS A 31 -1.63 -12.21 14.73
CA HIS A 31 -1.69 -13.62 15.17
C HIS A 31 -2.52 -13.90 16.42
N GLY A 32 -2.92 -12.87 17.17
CA GLY A 32 -3.88 -12.99 18.28
C GLY A 32 -5.19 -12.26 18.05
N ARG A 33 -5.36 -11.63 16.88
CA ARG A 33 -6.59 -10.92 16.52
C ARG A 33 -7.52 -11.86 15.78
N VAL A 34 -8.81 -11.70 16.03
CA VAL A 34 -9.84 -12.32 15.20
C VAL A 34 -9.61 -11.83 13.76
N PRO A 35 -9.36 -12.73 12.79
CA PRO A 35 -9.17 -12.36 11.40
C PRO A 35 -10.35 -11.51 10.91
N ALA A 36 -10.09 -10.56 10.01
CA ALA A 36 -11.11 -9.62 9.56
C ALA A 36 -12.38 -10.31 9.05
N CYS A 37 -12.22 -11.41 8.31
CA CYS A 37 -13.32 -12.23 7.80
C CYS A 37 -14.21 -12.87 8.89
N ARG A 38 -13.77 -12.91 10.16
CA ARG A 38 -14.56 -13.45 11.30
C ARG A 38 -15.19 -12.36 12.15
N ARG A 39 -14.98 -11.08 11.83
CA ARG A 39 -15.49 -9.97 12.64
C ARG A 39 -16.99 -9.79 12.49
N HIS A 40 -17.54 -10.13 11.32
CA HIS A 40 -18.97 -10.07 11.04
C HIS A 40 -19.42 -11.33 10.32
N GLY A 41 -20.73 -11.58 10.37
CA GLY A 41 -21.33 -12.77 9.77
C GLY A 41 -20.86 -14.07 10.45
N ASP A 42 -20.96 -15.17 9.71
CA ASP A 42 -20.56 -16.51 10.11
C ASP A 42 -19.10 -16.85 9.72
N GLY A 43 -18.37 -15.91 9.13
CA GLY A 43 -17.05 -16.15 8.56
C GLY A 43 -17.06 -17.13 7.38
N ALA A 44 -18.17 -17.19 6.63
CA ALA A 44 -18.39 -18.06 5.48
C ALA A 44 -17.19 -18.16 4.51
N TYR A 45 -16.47 -17.06 4.30
CA TYR A 45 -15.35 -16.96 3.34
C TYR A 45 -13.97 -16.89 4.00
N CYS A 46 -13.87 -17.11 5.31
CA CYS A 46 -12.60 -17.34 5.97
C CYS A 46 -11.98 -18.64 5.49
N SER A 47 -10.82 -18.55 4.84
CA SER A 47 -10.19 -19.72 4.21
C SER A 47 -8.72 -19.91 4.55
N ALA A 48 -8.16 -19.08 5.44
CA ALA A 48 -6.84 -19.31 6.01
C ALA A 48 -6.78 -20.73 6.63
N GLY A 49 -5.82 -21.52 6.17
CA GLY A 49 -5.66 -22.93 6.57
C GLY A 49 -6.58 -23.93 5.86
N LEU A 50 -7.47 -23.49 4.97
CA LEU A 50 -8.44 -24.35 4.26
C LEU A 50 -8.11 -24.58 2.78
N THR A 51 -7.15 -23.84 2.22
CA THR A 51 -6.72 -23.96 0.81
C THR A 51 -5.51 -24.89 0.68
N ARG A 52 -5.29 -25.45 -0.52
CA ARG A 52 -4.19 -26.41 -0.79
C ARG A 52 -2.89 -25.74 -1.20
N GLY A 53 -2.93 -24.47 -1.59
CA GLY A 53 -1.73 -23.75 -2.06
C GLY A 53 -1.33 -24.17 -3.47
N TYR A 54 -0.56 -23.33 -4.16
CA TYR A 54 -0.09 -23.57 -5.52
C TYR A 54 1.22 -22.83 -5.74
N LEU A 55 2.29 -23.50 -6.14
CA LEU A 55 3.51 -22.85 -6.60
C LEU A 55 3.81 -23.35 -8.00
N GLY A 56 3.66 -22.49 -9.02
CA GLY A 56 3.89 -22.95 -10.39
C GLY A 56 3.53 -21.97 -11.50
N PRO A 57 3.72 -22.40 -12.75
CA PRO A 57 3.40 -21.61 -13.93
C PRO A 57 1.89 -21.38 -14.10
N LEU A 58 1.50 -20.38 -14.88
CA LEU A 58 0.12 -20.01 -15.22
C LEU A 58 -0.10 -19.87 -16.74
N ASP A 59 0.85 -20.34 -17.55
CA ASP A 59 0.89 -20.10 -19.00
C ASP A 59 -0.31 -20.74 -19.72
N THR A 60 -0.66 -21.97 -19.35
CA THR A 60 -1.70 -22.77 -20.01
C THR A 60 -3.03 -22.78 -19.23
N ALA A 61 -4.12 -23.13 -19.91
CA ALA A 61 -5.43 -23.34 -19.28
C ALA A 61 -5.40 -24.44 -18.21
N ALA A 62 -4.66 -25.53 -18.44
CA ALA A 62 -4.53 -26.62 -17.47
C ALA A 62 -3.80 -26.17 -16.19
N GLN A 63 -2.70 -25.41 -16.33
CA GLN A 63 -1.97 -24.84 -15.21
C GLN A 63 -2.83 -23.84 -14.42
N LEU A 64 -3.56 -22.96 -15.11
CA LEU A 64 -4.48 -22.04 -14.45
C LEU A 64 -5.58 -22.79 -13.69
N ARG A 65 -6.21 -23.82 -14.29
CA ARG A 65 -7.22 -24.65 -13.62
C ARG A 65 -6.66 -25.35 -12.38
N ALA A 66 -5.42 -25.84 -12.43
CA ALA A 66 -4.74 -26.42 -11.27
C ALA A 66 -4.54 -25.37 -10.16
N ALA A 67 -4.06 -24.17 -10.51
CA ALA A 67 -3.89 -23.06 -9.57
C ALA A 67 -5.22 -22.66 -8.90
N LEU A 68 -6.28 -22.53 -9.69
CA LEU A 68 -7.62 -22.17 -9.21
C LEU A 68 -8.20 -23.25 -8.30
N SER A 69 -8.12 -24.53 -8.71
CA SER A 69 -8.59 -25.65 -7.89
C SER A 69 -7.86 -25.78 -6.56
N ALA A 70 -6.60 -25.38 -6.48
CA ALA A 70 -5.81 -25.45 -5.27
C ALA A 70 -5.98 -24.22 -4.36
N THR A 71 -6.29 -23.06 -4.95
CA THR A 71 -6.31 -21.77 -4.24
C THR A 71 -7.72 -21.30 -3.90
N ALA A 72 -8.67 -21.41 -4.82
CA ALA A 72 -10.00 -20.82 -4.65
C ALA A 72 -10.76 -21.47 -3.48
N TYR A 73 -11.62 -20.68 -2.83
CA TYR A 73 -12.47 -21.16 -1.75
C TYR A 73 -13.89 -20.66 -1.96
N ARG A 74 -14.86 -21.57 -1.96
CA ARG A 74 -16.27 -21.27 -2.31
C ARG A 74 -16.40 -20.53 -3.65
N ASN A 75 -15.59 -20.93 -4.63
CA ASN A 75 -15.52 -20.32 -5.95
C ASN A 75 -15.06 -18.84 -5.95
N GLU A 76 -14.44 -18.37 -4.87
CA GLU A 76 -13.85 -17.03 -4.77
C GLU A 76 -12.32 -17.11 -4.77
N LEU A 77 -11.70 -16.08 -5.35
CA LEU A 77 -10.26 -15.91 -5.46
C LEU A 77 -9.90 -14.44 -5.23
N ILE A 78 -8.76 -14.19 -4.59
CA ILE A 78 -8.12 -12.87 -4.54
C ILE A 78 -6.86 -12.95 -5.42
N VAL A 79 -6.69 -12.01 -6.35
CA VAL A 79 -5.52 -11.97 -7.25
C VAL A 79 -4.84 -10.62 -7.14
N PHE A 80 -3.52 -10.64 -6.97
CA PHE A 80 -2.68 -9.45 -7.09
C PHE A 80 -1.34 -9.81 -7.73
N SER A 81 -0.61 -8.82 -8.22
CA SER A 81 0.76 -8.98 -8.70
C SER A 81 1.65 -7.91 -8.13
N ASP A 82 2.91 -8.24 -7.90
CA ASP A 82 3.96 -7.27 -7.57
C ASP A 82 5.29 -7.76 -8.14
N THR A 83 6.25 -6.87 -8.34
CA THR A 83 7.63 -7.21 -8.70
C THR A 83 8.56 -7.19 -7.49
N ARG A 84 8.06 -6.72 -6.34
CA ARG A 84 8.82 -6.41 -5.13
C ARG A 84 8.43 -7.40 -4.05
N ILE A 85 9.37 -8.27 -3.69
CA ILE A 85 9.12 -9.37 -2.75
C ILE A 85 8.69 -8.85 -1.39
N ALA A 86 9.26 -7.74 -0.93
CA ALA A 86 8.88 -7.13 0.34
C ALA A 86 7.39 -6.74 0.34
N ASP A 87 6.93 -6.04 -0.69
CA ASP A 87 5.54 -5.58 -0.79
C ASP A 87 4.58 -6.75 -0.99
N ALA A 88 4.94 -7.73 -1.83
CA ALA A 88 4.16 -8.96 -2.02
C ALA A 88 3.99 -9.76 -0.72
N ALA A 89 5.07 -9.93 0.04
CA ALA A 89 5.03 -10.63 1.32
C ALA A 89 4.13 -9.90 2.32
N GLN A 90 4.26 -8.57 2.40
CA GLN A 90 3.43 -7.74 3.28
C GLN A 90 1.95 -7.80 2.88
N ALA A 91 1.64 -7.79 1.58
CA ALA A 91 0.27 -7.98 1.08
C ALA A 91 -0.29 -9.36 1.47
N LEU A 92 0.50 -10.43 1.32
CA LEU A 92 0.12 -11.78 1.75
C LEU A 92 -0.12 -11.85 3.27
N SER A 93 0.72 -11.22 4.10
CA SER A 93 0.51 -11.18 5.55
C SER A 93 -0.81 -10.46 5.90
N ARG A 94 -1.10 -9.33 5.25
CA ARG A 94 -2.37 -8.61 5.44
C ARG A 94 -3.58 -9.42 5.00
N LEU A 95 -3.59 -9.95 3.78
CA LEU A 95 -4.74 -10.66 3.22
C LEU A 95 -4.99 -11.99 3.94
N ARG A 96 -3.92 -12.76 4.18
CA ARG A 96 -4.01 -14.12 4.73
C ARG A 96 -4.01 -14.13 6.25
N GLY A 97 -3.09 -13.40 6.87
CA GLY A 97 -2.95 -13.32 8.32
C GLY A 97 -3.99 -12.40 8.95
N GLY A 98 -3.95 -11.12 8.59
CA GLY A 98 -4.89 -10.12 9.11
C GLY A 98 -6.33 -10.31 8.65
N GLY A 99 -6.50 -10.63 7.37
CA GLY A 99 -7.79 -10.80 6.72
C GLY A 99 -8.43 -12.17 6.96
N GLY A 100 -7.62 -13.23 7.04
CA GLY A 100 -8.10 -14.61 7.13
C GLY A 100 -8.47 -15.23 5.78
N TYR A 101 -8.10 -14.62 4.66
CA TYR A 101 -8.34 -15.13 3.32
C TYR A 101 -7.14 -15.95 2.84
N GLY A 102 -7.27 -17.28 2.85
CA GLY A 102 -6.26 -18.19 2.28
C GLY A 102 -6.35 -18.36 0.76
N HIS A 103 -7.44 -17.91 0.14
CA HIS A 103 -7.71 -18.02 -1.29
C HIS A 103 -7.09 -16.88 -2.10
N VAL A 104 -5.81 -16.59 -1.83
CA VAL A 104 -5.05 -15.48 -2.42
C VAL A 104 -3.99 -16.05 -3.36
N LEU A 105 -4.07 -15.70 -4.66
CA LEU A 105 -3.07 -16.00 -5.67
C LEU A 105 -2.22 -14.76 -5.95
N CYS A 106 -0.97 -14.77 -5.48
CA CYS A 106 0.02 -13.76 -5.85
C CYS A 106 0.66 -14.13 -7.19
N VAL A 107 0.75 -13.19 -8.14
CA VAL A 107 1.43 -13.41 -9.42
C VAL A 107 2.79 -12.69 -9.39
N MET A 108 3.88 -13.46 -9.39
CA MET A 108 5.24 -12.94 -9.35
C MET A 108 5.95 -13.05 -10.70
N PRO A 109 7.03 -12.27 -10.93
CA PRO A 109 7.76 -12.31 -12.18
C PRO A 109 8.50 -13.61 -12.44
N GLU A 110 9.11 -14.19 -11.40
CA GLU A 110 9.96 -15.37 -11.54
C GLU A 110 9.62 -16.47 -10.51
N PRO A 111 9.83 -17.75 -10.86
CA PRO A 111 9.62 -18.87 -9.92
C PRO A 111 10.46 -18.75 -8.63
N GLY A 112 11.65 -18.14 -8.74
CA GLY A 112 12.53 -17.86 -7.61
C GLY A 112 11.87 -16.95 -6.56
N ASP A 113 11.07 -15.98 -7.00
CA ASP A 113 10.37 -15.05 -6.12
C ASP A 113 9.27 -15.76 -5.33
N CYS A 114 8.48 -16.61 -5.99
CA CYS A 114 7.50 -17.47 -5.31
C CYS A 114 8.15 -18.37 -4.25
N SER A 115 9.31 -18.95 -4.56
CA SER A 115 10.07 -19.78 -3.62
C SER A 115 10.60 -18.96 -2.43
N ARG A 116 10.98 -17.71 -2.64
CA ARG A 116 11.41 -16.79 -1.57
C ARG A 116 10.24 -16.40 -0.67
N LEU A 117 9.08 -16.10 -1.25
CA LEU A 117 7.85 -15.81 -0.51
C LEU A 117 7.41 -17.00 0.34
N ASP A 118 7.43 -18.21 -0.22
CA ASP A 118 7.06 -19.43 0.51
C ASP A 118 7.95 -19.64 1.75
N ARG A 119 9.28 -19.53 1.60
CA ARG A 119 10.23 -19.61 2.72
C ARG A 119 10.04 -18.51 3.76
N ALA A 120 9.73 -17.29 3.31
CA ALA A 120 9.47 -16.18 4.22
C ALA A 120 8.23 -16.47 5.08
N LEU A 121 7.17 -16.99 4.45
CA LEU A 121 5.86 -17.21 5.06
C LEU A 121 5.67 -18.57 5.76
N THR A 122 6.61 -19.51 5.60
CA THR A 122 6.54 -20.87 6.18
C THR A 122 6.12 -20.92 7.66
N PRO A 123 6.61 -20.04 8.58
CA PRO A 123 6.23 -20.13 10.00
C PRO A 123 4.74 -19.92 10.25
N TRP A 124 4.04 -19.29 9.32
CA TRP A 124 2.61 -19.00 9.42
C TRP A 124 1.74 -19.96 8.62
N ALA A 125 2.35 -20.90 7.88
CA ALA A 125 1.63 -21.91 7.11
C ALA A 125 0.66 -22.75 7.97
N PRO A 126 0.95 -23.12 9.23
CA PRO A 126 -0.01 -23.85 10.06
C PRO A 126 -1.32 -23.09 10.31
N GLN A 127 -1.26 -21.75 10.40
CA GLN A 127 -2.44 -20.92 10.66
C GLN A 127 -3.07 -20.37 9.37
N GLN A 128 -2.26 -20.09 8.34
CA GLN A 128 -2.67 -19.40 7.12
C GLN A 128 -2.85 -20.35 5.92
N GLY A 129 -2.41 -21.60 6.05
CA GLY A 129 -2.33 -22.58 4.95
C GLY A 129 -1.05 -22.42 4.10
N PRO A 130 -0.84 -23.32 3.13
CA PRO A 130 0.25 -23.20 2.15
C PRO A 130 0.09 -21.99 1.22
N LEU A 131 1.20 -21.50 0.63
CA LEU A 131 1.19 -20.35 -0.29
C LEU A 131 0.62 -20.70 -1.67
N SER A 132 -0.15 -19.78 -2.23
CA SER A 132 -0.50 -19.74 -3.64
C SER A 132 0.23 -18.59 -4.35
N CYS A 133 1.20 -18.94 -5.18
CA CYS A 133 2.01 -18.04 -5.99
C CYS A 133 2.18 -18.60 -7.41
N GLY A 134 1.79 -17.81 -8.41
CA GLY A 134 1.87 -18.17 -9.81
C GLY A 134 2.87 -17.32 -10.59
N THR A 135 3.40 -17.86 -11.69
CA THR A 135 4.33 -17.15 -12.57
C THR A 135 3.98 -17.37 -14.03
N TYR A 136 4.46 -16.50 -14.92
CA TYR A 136 4.39 -16.71 -16.36
C TYR A 136 5.79 -16.90 -16.91
N ALA A 137 5.91 -17.64 -18.02
CA ALA A 137 7.17 -17.78 -18.72
C ALA A 137 7.69 -16.41 -19.16
N THR A 138 8.94 -16.13 -18.81
CA THR A 138 9.68 -14.93 -19.25
C THR A 138 10.56 -15.21 -20.47
N ARG A 139 10.61 -16.48 -20.89
CA ARG A 139 11.40 -17.00 -22.00
C ARG A 139 10.54 -17.92 -22.86
N ASP A 140 10.87 -18.02 -24.14
CA ASP A 140 10.24 -18.99 -25.04
C ASP A 140 10.81 -20.41 -24.88
N GLU A 141 10.35 -21.33 -25.74
CA GLU A 141 10.77 -22.74 -25.73
C GLU A 141 12.26 -22.94 -26.06
N SER A 142 12.90 -21.97 -26.73
CA SER A 142 14.33 -21.97 -27.03
C SER A 142 15.18 -21.38 -25.88
N GLY A 143 14.53 -20.78 -24.89
CA GLY A 143 15.18 -20.10 -23.77
C GLY A 143 15.45 -18.62 -24.00
N GLU A 144 15.08 -18.07 -25.17
CA GLU A 144 15.23 -16.64 -25.46
C GLU A 144 14.23 -15.81 -24.65
N PRO A 145 14.65 -14.70 -24.01
CA PRO A 145 13.76 -13.87 -23.20
C PRO A 145 12.74 -13.15 -24.09
N TYR A 146 11.49 -13.12 -23.63
CA TYR A 146 10.49 -12.25 -24.24
C TYR A 146 10.91 -10.77 -24.06
N PRO A 147 10.77 -9.91 -25.08
CA PRO A 147 11.22 -8.51 -24.99
C PRO A 147 10.61 -7.72 -23.82
N SER A 148 9.35 -7.98 -23.48
CA SER A 148 8.66 -7.41 -22.33
C SER A 148 8.77 -8.26 -21.05
N GLY A 149 9.37 -9.45 -21.15
CA GLY A 149 9.25 -10.50 -20.14
C GLY A 149 7.89 -11.20 -20.12
N PHE A 150 6.97 -10.92 -21.05
CA PHE A 150 5.66 -11.57 -21.11
C PHE A 150 5.28 -11.93 -22.54
N ARG A 151 4.94 -13.22 -22.77
CA ARG A 151 4.67 -13.80 -24.10
C ARG A 151 3.71 -13.00 -24.98
N TYR A 152 2.74 -12.33 -24.39
CA TYR A 152 1.67 -11.64 -25.13
C TYR A 152 1.98 -10.18 -25.45
N LEU A 153 3.08 -9.62 -24.94
CA LEU A 153 3.48 -8.24 -25.20
C LEU A 153 4.80 -8.23 -25.97
N ALA A 154 4.74 -7.95 -27.28
CA ALA A 154 5.94 -7.96 -28.13
C ALA A 154 6.90 -6.80 -27.80
N ARG A 155 6.43 -5.77 -27.10
CA ARG A 155 7.22 -4.68 -26.53
C ARG A 155 6.68 -4.28 -25.15
N PRO A 156 7.47 -3.65 -24.27
CA PRO A 156 6.97 -3.15 -22.99
C PRO A 156 5.80 -2.18 -23.18
N SER A 157 4.73 -2.36 -22.41
CA SER A 157 3.57 -1.46 -22.34
C SER A 157 3.13 -1.41 -20.88
N GLY A 158 3.11 -0.22 -20.27
CA GLY A 158 2.86 -0.05 -18.83
C GLY A 158 3.74 -0.94 -17.95
N MET A 159 3.23 -1.35 -16.78
CA MET A 159 3.90 -2.33 -15.92
C MET A 159 3.42 -3.75 -16.23
N VAL A 160 4.33 -4.60 -16.69
CA VAL A 160 4.04 -5.99 -17.11
C VAL A 160 3.44 -6.85 -15.99
N ALA A 161 3.78 -6.58 -14.72
CA ALA A 161 3.17 -7.24 -13.58
C ALA A 161 1.64 -7.04 -13.53
N TRP A 162 1.17 -5.82 -13.82
CA TRP A 162 -0.27 -5.53 -13.85
C TRP A 162 -0.97 -6.26 -15.00
N TRP A 163 -0.34 -6.38 -16.16
CA TRP A 163 -0.89 -7.18 -17.26
C TRP A 163 -0.97 -8.67 -16.93
N ARG A 164 0.00 -9.22 -16.18
CA ARG A 164 -0.07 -10.60 -15.68
C ARG A 164 -1.18 -10.77 -14.64
N LYS A 165 -1.41 -9.78 -13.77
CA LYS A 165 -2.58 -9.72 -12.85
C LYS A 165 -3.87 -9.81 -13.68
N TRP A 166 -4.10 -8.87 -14.59
CA TRP A 166 -5.34 -8.80 -15.37
C TRP A 166 -5.56 -9.99 -16.29
N PHE A 167 -4.51 -10.54 -16.89
CA PHE A 167 -4.62 -11.77 -17.68
C PHE A 167 -5.01 -12.98 -16.81
N THR A 168 -4.56 -13.04 -15.57
CA THR A 168 -4.97 -14.07 -14.60
C THR A 168 -6.43 -13.86 -14.19
N VAL A 169 -6.81 -12.62 -13.86
CA VAL A 169 -8.18 -12.25 -13.48
C VAL A 169 -9.16 -12.57 -14.60
N ALA A 170 -8.90 -12.10 -15.83
CA ALA A 170 -9.77 -12.28 -16.98
C ALA A 170 -10.08 -13.76 -17.27
N ARG A 171 -9.04 -14.60 -17.27
CA ARG A 171 -9.20 -16.04 -17.51
C ARG A 171 -9.89 -16.76 -16.34
N SER A 172 -9.69 -16.29 -15.10
CA SER A 172 -10.36 -16.85 -13.91
C SER A 172 -11.86 -16.51 -13.90
N VAL A 173 -12.22 -15.27 -14.24
CA VAL A 173 -13.62 -14.84 -14.39
C VAL A 173 -14.29 -15.59 -15.54
N ALA A 174 -13.61 -15.76 -16.69
CA ALA A 174 -14.12 -16.55 -17.80
C ALA A 174 -14.38 -18.03 -17.41
N LEU A 175 -13.61 -18.58 -16.47
CA LEU A 175 -13.83 -19.91 -15.90
C LEU A 175 -14.95 -19.96 -14.83
N GLY A 176 -15.62 -18.85 -14.56
CA GLY A 176 -16.76 -18.76 -13.65
C GLY A 176 -16.42 -18.48 -12.19
N TYR A 177 -15.17 -18.12 -11.88
CA TYR A 177 -14.78 -17.77 -10.51
C TYR A 177 -15.17 -16.33 -10.17
N GLY A 178 -15.57 -16.09 -8.91
CA GLY A 178 -15.56 -14.75 -8.33
C GLY A 178 -14.13 -14.32 -8.04
N VAL A 179 -13.75 -13.11 -8.43
CA VAL A 179 -12.36 -12.64 -8.34
C VAL A 179 -12.32 -11.24 -7.73
N LEU A 180 -11.60 -11.10 -6.62
CA LEU A 180 -11.18 -9.82 -6.07
C LEU A 180 -9.77 -9.50 -6.59
N ALA A 181 -9.67 -8.64 -7.58
CA ALA A 181 -8.43 -8.13 -8.13
C ALA A 181 -7.98 -6.91 -7.32
N VAL A 182 -6.79 -6.99 -6.72
CA VAL A 182 -6.25 -5.92 -5.87
C VAL A 182 -4.79 -5.64 -6.17
N ASP A 183 -4.30 -4.47 -5.78
CA ASP A 183 -2.86 -4.19 -5.69
C ASP A 183 -2.29 -4.66 -4.34
N SER A 184 -0.96 -4.59 -4.18
CA SER A 184 -0.29 -5.04 -2.96
C SER A 184 -0.48 -4.10 -1.77
N ASP A 185 -0.92 -2.88 -2.00
CA ASP A 185 -1.12 -1.80 -1.03
C ASP A 185 -2.59 -1.65 -0.58
N VAL A 186 -3.35 -2.75 -0.65
CA VAL A 186 -4.67 -2.85 0.00
C VAL A 186 -4.60 -3.31 1.45
N LEU A 187 -5.64 -2.97 2.20
CA LEU A 187 -5.89 -3.30 3.59
C LEU A 187 -7.16 -4.12 3.71
N VAL A 188 -7.12 -5.15 4.57
CA VAL A 188 -8.34 -5.84 5.02
C VAL A 188 -8.72 -5.32 6.39
N LEU A 189 -9.73 -4.46 6.41
CA LEU A 189 -10.19 -3.75 7.58
C LEU A 189 -11.35 -4.50 8.26
N SER A 190 -12.19 -5.19 7.48
CA SER A 190 -13.27 -6.03 7.98
C SER A 190 -13.61 -7.17 6.99
N ASP A 191 -14.70 -7.90 7.21
CA ASP A 191 -15.14 -8.97 6.28
C ASP A 191 -15.71 -8.36 4.99
N TRP A 192 -14.94 -8.49 3.90
CA TRP A 192 -15.32 -8.06 2.55
C TRP A 192 -16.47 -8.90 2.01
N TYR A 193 -16.38 -10.22 2.12
CA TYR A 193 -17.37 -11.11 1.51
C TYR A 193 -18.70 -11.04 2.24
N TRP A 194 -18.72 -10.84 3.56
CA TRP A 194 -19.95 -10.54 4.27
C TRP A 194 -20.65 -9.32 3.67
N ARG A 195 -19.94 -8.24 3.34
CA ARG A 195 -20.53 -7.05 2.68
C ARG A 195 -20.92 -7.33 1.23
N ALA A 196 -20.01 -7.90 0.45
CA ALA A 196 -20.17 -8.11 -0.99
C ALA A 196 -21.28 -9.11 -1.34
N LYS A 197 -21.57 -10.07 -0.44
CA LYS A 197 -22.63 -11.08 -0.62
C LYS A 197 -23.99 -10.66 -0.07
N GLN A 198 -24.12 -9.45 0.46
CA GLN A 198 -25.38 -8.84 0.89
C GLN A 198 -25.88 -7.80 -0.10
N GLN A 199 -27.15 -7.40 0.02
CA GLN A 199 -27.64 -6.23 -0.72
C GLN A 199 -26.94 -4.96 -0.20
N PRO A 200 -26.64 -4.00 -1.08
CA PRO A 200 -26.91 -4.02 -2.53
C PRO A 200 -25.84 -4.74 -3.36
N LEU A 201 -24.65 -4.97 -2.79
CA LEU A 201 -23.46 -5.38 -3.55
C LEU A 201 -23.60 -6.72 -4.27
N ARG A 202 -24.37 -7.67 -3.72
CA ARG A 202 -24.61 -8.98 -4.34
C ARG A 202 -25.26 -8.92 -5.72
N GLY A 203 -25.92 -7.80 -6.04
CA GLY A 203 -26.61 -7.59 -7.30
C GLY A 203 -25.71 -7.14 -8.46
N PHE A 204 -24.45 -6.80 -8.18
CA PHE A 204 -23.51 -6.31 -9.18
C PHE A 204 -22.55 -7.41 -9.63
N SER A 205 -22.31 -7.47 -10.94
CA SER A 205 -21.36 -8.41 -11.54
C SER A 205 -19.93 -7.88 -11.52
N MET A 206 -19.80 -6.55 -11.52
CA MET A 206 -18.53 -5.84 -11.37
C MET A 206 -18.70 -4.73 -10.33
N ILE A 207 -17.75 -4.64 -9.41
CA ILE A 207 -17.65 -3.59 -8.41
C ILE A 207 -16.22 -3.06 -8.50
N SER A 208 -16.02 -1.76 -8.65
CA SER A 208 -14.67 -1.20 -8.79
C SER A 208 -14.52 0.11 -8.04
N GLN A 209 -13.32 0.38 -7.54
CA GLN A 209 -12.98 1.68 -6.97
C GLN A 209 -12.89 2.73 -8.09
N VAL A 210 -13.31 3.96 -7.79
CA VAL A 210 -13.03 5.15 -8.61
C VAL A 210 -11.67 5.75 -8.24
N GLU A 211 -10.87 6.06 -9.26
CA GLU A 211 -9.69 6.90 -9.17
C GLU A 211 -10.12 8.36 -8.96
N HIS A 212 -10.57 8.98 -10.06
CA HIS A 212 -11.13 10.33 -10.15
C HIS A 212 -12.23 10.32 -11.23
N GLY A 213 -13.32 11.05 -11.01
CA GLY A 213 -14.45 11.08 -11.95
C GLY A 213 -15.11 9.70 -12.16
N MET A 214 -14.88 9.11 -13.33
CA MET A 214 -15.29 7.73 -13.68
C MET A 214 -14.13 6.79 -13.97
N ASN A 215 -12.90 7.30 -13.90
CA ASN A 215 -11.74 6.45 -14.13
C ASN A 215 -11.75 5.40 -13.03
N LEU A 216 -11.71 4.14 -13.44
CA LEU A 216 -11.56 3.05 -12.50
C LEU A 216 -10.16 3.14 -11.92
N ASN A 217 -10.01 2.70 -10.68
CA ASN A 217 -8.70 2.40 -10.13
C ASN A 217 -8.40 0.90 -10.31
N GLY A 218 -7.23 0.57 -10.88
CA GLY A 218 -6.83 -0.82 -11.17
C GLY A 218 -6.41 -1.63 -9.93
N GLY A 219 -6.25 -0.97 -8.78
CA GLY A 219 -5.85 -1.56 -7.51
C GLY A 219 -6.99 -2.10 -6.66
N PHE A 220 -8.26 -1.90 -7.07
CA PHE A 220 -9.39 -2.59 -6.46
C PHE A 220 -10.56 -2.80 -7.44
N SER A 221 -10.82 -4.07 -7.79
CA SER A 221 -12.04 -4.48 -8.49
C SER A 221 -12.49 -5.87 -8.02
N TYR A 222 -13.79 -6.07 -7.89
CA TYR A 222 -14.41 -7.34 -7.56
C TYR A 222 -15.39 -7.77 -8.64
N PHE A 223 -15.24 -9.00 -9.10
CA PHE A 223 -16.06 -9.64 -10.12
C PHE A 223 -16.79 -10.83 -9.50
N GLN A 224 -18.10 -10.91 -9.69
CA GLN A 224 -18.90 -12.02 -9.20
C GLN A 224 -20.08 -12.26 -10.14
N ASN A 225 -20.60 -13.49 -10.22
CA ASN A 225 -21.77 -13.80 -11.04
C ASN A 225 -21.65 -13.31 -12.50
N ALA A 226 -20.44 -13.14 -13.01
CA ALA A 226 -20.18 -12.71 -14.38
C ALA A 226 -20.31 -13.91 -15.32
N SER A 227 -21.01 -13.72 -16.43
CA SER A 227 -21.09 -14.72 -17.50
C SER A 227 -19.76 -14.77 -18.24
N SER A 228 -19.28 -15.98 -18.58
CA SER A 228 -18.03 -16.17 -19.31
C SER A 228 -18.02 -15.49 -20.69
N ALA A 229 -19.20 -15.26 -21.26
CA ALA A 229 -19.40 -14.56 -22.53
C ALA A 229 -20.15 -13.22 -22.34
N GLY A 230 -20.26 -12.75 -21.08
CA GLY A 230 -20.96 -11.53 -20.71
C GLY A 230 -20.11 -10.26 -20.87
N PRO A 231 -20.73 -9.07 -20.71
CA PRO A 231 -20.04 -7.79 -20.79
C PRO A 231 -18.82 -7.65 -19.87
N VAL A 232 -18.86 -8.18 -18.64
CA VAL A 232 -17.72 -8.13 -17.70
C VAL A 232 -16.54 -8.96 -18.22
N SER A 233 -16.79 -10.18 -18.71
CA SER A 233 -15.74 -10.99 -19.34
C SER A 233 -15.19 -10.33 -20.60
N TRP A 234 -16.04 -9.66 -21.39
CA TRP A 234 -15.60 -8.84 -22.53
C TRP A 234 -14.69 -7.69 -22.10
N VAL A 235 -15.06 -6.92 -21.06
CA VAL A 235 -14.26 -5.79 -20.55
C VAL A 235 -12.85 -6.25 -20.19
N LEU A 236 -12.73 -7.35 -19.44
CA LEU A 236 -11.45 -7.90 -19.01
C LEU A 236 -10.62 -8.44 -20.17
N PHE A 237 -11.27 -9.10 -21.13
CA PHE A 237 -10.64 -9.59 -22.34
C PHE A 237 -10.16 -8.45 -23.24
N GLU A 238 -10.99 -7.44 -23.44
CA GLU A 238 -10.73 -6.32 -24.34
C GLU A 238 -9.63 -5.41 -23.80
N ALA A 239 -9.66 -5.03 -22.53
CA ALA A 239 -8.64 -4.17 -21.94
C ALA A 239 -7.22 -4.71 -22.17
N MET A 240 -7.01 -6.00 -21.92
CA MET A 240 -5.74 -6.68 -22.20
C MET A 240 -5.49 -6.86 -23.71
N ARG A 241 -6.51 -7.15 -24.51
CA ARG A 241 -6.39 -7.25 -25.96
C ARG A 241 -5.87 -5.95 -26.58
N ARG A 242 -6.36 -4.78 -26.16
CA ARG A 242 -5.88 -3.48 -26.65
C ARG A 242 -4.37 -3.31 -26.41
N ALA A 243 -3.93 -3.61 -25.19
CA ALA A 243 -2.51 -3.59 -24.82
C ALA A 243 -1.67 -4.54 -25.70
N VAL A 244 -2.14 -5.78 -25.90
CA VAL A 244 -1.48 -6.78 -26.76
C VAL A 244 -1.36 -6.29 -28.21
N ARG A 245 -2.45 -5.73 -28.77
CA ARG A 245 -2.51 -5.30 -30.17
C ARG A 245 -1.55 -4.16 -30.44
N TRP A 246 -1.50 -3.14 -29.58
CA TRP A 246 -0.58 -2.02 -29.71
C TRP A 246 0.85 -2.39 -29.35
N ALA A 247 1.06 -3.25 -28.36
CA ALA A 247 2.39 -3.78 -28.08
C ALA A 247 2.91 -4.66 -29.23
N GLU A 248 2.04 -5.26 -30.03
CA GLU A 248 2.41 -6.02 -31.22
C GLU A 248 2.69 -5.10 -32.41
N ASP A 249 1.75 -4.23 -32.77
CA ASP A 249 1.85 -3.35 -33.93
C ASP A 249 1.14 -2.01 -33.72
N MET A 250 1.90 -0.92 -33.82
CA MET A 250 1.45 0.47 -33.70
C MET A 250 1.16 1.14 -35.05
N SER A 251 1.30 0.42 -36.17
CA SER A 251 1.21 1.01 -37.52
C SER A 251 -0.11 1.74 -37.77
N ALA A 252 -1.24 1.20 -37.28
CA ALA A 252 -2.54 1.87 -37.39
C ALA A 252 -2.57 3.21 -36.65
N LEU A 253 -1.95 3.29 -35.46
CA LEU A 253 -1.84 4.54 -34.71
C LEU A 253 -0.86 5.52 -35.37
N ALA A 254 0.25 5.02 -35.92
CA ALA A 254 1.21 5.83 -36.67
C ALA A 254 0.60 6.46 -37.94
N ASN A 255 -0.42 5.83 -38.53
CA ASN A 255 -1.17 6.40 -39.64
C ASN A 255 -2.14 7.53 -39.22
N ILE A 256 -2.55 7.54 -37.95
CA ILE A 256 -3.40 8.59 -37.38
C ILE A 256 -2.55 9.77 -36.90
N SER A 257 -1.38 9.50 -36.32
CA SER A 257 -0.48 10.53 -35.76
C SER A 257 0.95 10.39 -36.26
N ALA A 258 1.44 11.45 -36.91
CA ALA A 258 2.82 11.56 -37.31
C ALA A 258 3.78 11.67 -36.10
N VAL A 259 3.29 12.12 -34.93
CA VAL A 259 4.05 12.13 -33.68
C VAL A 259 4.35 10.69 -33.23
N ILE A 260 3.34 9.81 -33.24
CA ILE A 260 3.52 8.38 -32.92
C ILE A 260 4.44 7.70 -33.93
N ALA A 261 4.32 8.03 -35.22
CA ALA A 261 5.18 7.46 -36.25
C ALA A 261 6.68 7.74 -36.01
N LYS A 262 7.01 8.88 -35.40
CA LYS A 262 8.40 9.28 -35.11
C LYS A 262 8.97 8.62 -33.86
N ASP A 263 8.16 8.41 -32.84
CA ASP A 263 8.57 7.75 -31.61
C ASP A 263 7.45 6.87 -31.02
N PRO A 264 7.29 5.64 -31.54
CA PRO A 264 6.28 4.72 -31.03
C PRO A 264 6.61 4.24 -29.60
N ALA A 265 7.87 4.32 -29.16
CA ALA A 265 8.27 3.84 -27.84
C ALA A 265 7.85 4.81 -26.72
N LEU A 266 7.90 6.12 -26.96
CA LEU A 266 7.50 7.15 -25.99
C LEU A 266 6.02 7.06 -25.58
N ARG A 267 5.16 6.49 -26.43
CA ARG A 267 3.71 6.55 -26.25
C ARG A 267 3.04 5.22 -25.87
N VAL A 268 3.70 4.06 -26.07
CA VAL A 268 3.14 2.74 -25.67
C VAL A 268 2.95 2.61 -24.14
N GLY A 269 3.65 3.45 -23.36
CA GLY A 269 3.42 3.59 -21.91
C GLY A 269 2.33 4.59 -21.51
N ALA A 270 1.71 5.30 -22.45
CA ALA A 270 0.74 6.36 -22.14
C ALA A 270 -0.62 5.82 -21.64
N ASN A 271 -0.92 4.54 -21.90
CA ASN A 271 -2.08 3.86 -21.36
C ASN A 271 -1.61 2.69 -20.49
N ASP A 272 -1.86 2.80 -19.18
CA ASP A 272 -1.67 1.71 -18.22
C ASP A 272 -2.90 0.79 -18.17
N ASP A 273 -2.85 -0.22 -17.32
CA ASP A 273 -3.94 -1.17 -17.12
C ASP A 273 -5.23 -0.52 -16.63
N GLN A 274 -5.09 0.51 -15.78
CA GLN A 274 -6.19 1.24 -15.20
C GLN A 274 -6.99 2.01 -16.26
N MET A 275 -6.28 2.73 -17.14
CA MET A 275 -6.89 3.45 -18.26
C MET A 275 -7.56 2.49 -19.23
N LEU A 276 -6.89 1.41 -19.66
CA LEU A 276 -7.48 0.46 -20.61
C LEU A 276 -8.69 -0.28 -20.04
N LEU A 277 -8.68 -0.61 -18.75
CA LEU A 277 -9.85 -1.17 -18.09
C LEU A 277 -11.01 -0.18 -18.07
N THR A 278 -10.74 1.09 -17.74
CA THR A 278 -11.73 2.18 -17.75
C THR A 278 -12.38 2.32 -19.12
N TYR A 279 -11.59 2.39 -20.20
CA TYR A 279 -12.12 2.59 -21.54
C TYR A 279 -12.89 1.37 -22.06
N ALA A 280 -12.46 0.15 -21.71
CA ALA A 280 -13.26 -1.04 -21.98
C ALA A 280 -14.61 -0.96 -21.24
N VAL A 281 -14.63 -0.53 -19.98
CA VAL A 281 -15.91 -0.31 -19.26
C VAL A 281 -16.77 0.73 -19.96
N TRP A 282 -16.20 1.84 -20.44
CA TRP A 282 -16.97 2.84 -21.16
C TRP A 282 -17.56 2.32 -22.47
N SER A 283 -16.82 1.51 -23.22
CA SER A 283 -17.36 0.80 -24.38
C SER A 283 -18.57 -0.08 -23.98
N ALA A 284 -18.46 -0.82 -22.87
CA ALA A 284 -19.54 -1.67 -22.35
C ALA A 284 -20.76 -0.87 -21.87
N VAL A 285 -20.55 0.25 -21.19
CA VAL A 285 -21.65 1.15 -20.76
C VAL A 285 -22.41 1.69 -21.98
N GLN A 286 -21.68 2.13 -23.01
CA GLN A 286 -22.29 2.65 -24.24
C GLN A 286 -22.84 1.56 -25.18
N GLY A 287 -22.51 0.29 -24.94
CA GLY A 287 -22.87 -0.83 -25.81
C GLY A 287 -22.24 -0.78 -27.21
N ARG A 288 -21.13 -0.05 -27.37
CA ARG A 288 -20.39 0.09 -28.62
C ARG A 288 -18.89 0.19 -28.35
N PRO A 289 -18.03 -0.36 -29.22
CA PRO A 289 -16.60 -0.14 -29.10
C PRO A 289 -16.28 1.35 -29.22
N ASN A 290 -15.51 1.88 -28.27
CA ASN A 290 -14.95 3.22 -28.29
C ASN A 290 -13.46 3.16 -27.91
N PHE A 291 -12.66 4.10 -28.41
CA PHE A 291 -11.22 4.15 -28.16
C PHE A 291 -10.82 5.52 -27.60
N VAL A 292 -11.34 5.86 -26.42
CA VAL A 292 -10.95 7.11 -25.74
C VAL A 292 -9.49 7.09 -25.32
N ASP A 293 -8.90 5.90 -25.16
CA ASP A 293 -7.45 5.68 -25.01
C ASP A 293 -6.58 6.39 -26.05
N LEU A 294 -7.11 6.66 -27.25
CA LEU A 294 -6.42 7.44 -28.26
C LEU A 294 -6.05 8.83 -27.77
N ALA A 295 -6.78 9.39 -26.81
CA ALA A 295 -6.46 10.71 -26.31
C ALA A 295 -5.08 10.82 -25.65
N ALA A 296 -4.68 9.79 -24.90
CA ALA A 296 -3.34 9.74 -24.32
C ALA A 296 -2.24 9.64 -25.40
N PHE A 297 -2.52 8.92 -26.49
CA PHE A 297 -1.59 8.73 -27.59
C PHE A 297 -1.44 9.99 -28.46
N LEU A 298 -2.56 10.65 -28.77
CA LEU A 298 -2.65 11.74 -29.75
C LEU A 298 -2.49 13.14 -29.14
N ARG A 299 -2.35 13.25 -27.81
CA ARG A 299 -2.14 14.52 -27.11
C ARG A 299 -1.01 15.34 -27.74
N GLY A 300 -1.38 16.54 -28.18
CA GLY A 300 -0.50 17.51 -28.83
C GLY A 300 -0.34 17.32 -30.34
N ASP A 301 -1.17 16.50 -30.99
CA ASP A 301 -1.18 16.31 -32.46
C ASP A 301 -2.52 16.75 -33.07
N ASP A 302 -2.65 18.04 -33.39
CA ASP A 302 -3.89 18.63 -33.93
C ASP A 302 -4.37 17.96 -35.22
N GLN A 303 -3.44 17.46 -36.05
CA GLN A 303 -3.80 16.77 -37.30
C GLN A 303 -4.44 15.41 -37.02
N ALA A 304 -4.05 14.74 -35.93
CA ALA A 304 -4.67 13.49 -35.53
C ALA A 304 -6.13 13.69 -35.10
N TRP A 305 -6.46 14.82 -34.46
CA TRP A 305 -7.85 15.13 -34.09
C TRP A 305 -8.73 15.37 -35.31
N VAL A 306 -8.21 16.08 -36.32
CA VAL A 306 -8.88 16.23 -37.61
C VAL A 306 -9.13 14.87 -38.26
N HIS A 307 -8.17 13.94 -38.19
CA HIS A 307 -8.34 12.57 -38.71
C HIS A 307 -9.47 11.81 -38.00
N LEU A 308 -9.65 12.04 -36.69
CA LEU A 308 -10.73 11.46 -35.89
C LEU A 308 -12.06 12.23 -35.98
N ASN A 309 -12.16 13.22 -36.87
CA ASN A 309 -13.34 14.09 -36.98
C ASN A 309 -13.70 14.77 -35.64
N SER A 310 -12.68 15.19 -34.89
CA SER A 310 -12.81 15.95 -33.64
C SER A 310 -12.11 17.29 -33.76
N ALA A 311 -12.64 18.31 -33.08
CA ALA A 311 -12.00 19.63 -33.04
C ALA A 311 -10.67 19.58 -32.25
N ASP A 312 -10.64 18.85 -31.15
CA ASP A 312 -9.51 18.74 -30.22
C ASP A 312 -9.65 17.49 -29.32
N GLU A 313 -8.69 17.32 -28.40
CA GLU A 313 -8.67 16.27 -27.37
C GLU A 313 -9.94 16.31 -26.51
N GLU A 314 -10.32 17.50 -26.05
CA GLU A 314 -11.45 17.69 -25.13
C GLU A 314 -12.77 17.26 -25.77
N SER A 315 -13.03 17.70 -27.00
CA SER A 315 -14.22 17.35 -27.79
C SER A 315 -14.29 15.85 -28.07
N PHE A 316 -13.15 15.21 -28.33
CA PHE A 316 -13.07 13.77 -28.57
C PHE A 316 -13.40 12.98 -27.30
N VAL A 317 -12.76 13.35 -26.19
CA VAL A 317 -12.99 12.74 -24.87
C VAL A 317 -14.44 12.95 -24.45
N PHE A 318 -14.97 14.17 -24.60
CA PHE A 318 -16.36 14.48 -24.26
C PHE A 318 -17.36 13.65 -25.06
N SER A 319 -17.16 13.48 -26.37
CA SER A 319 -18.08 12.74 -27.24
C SER A 319 -18.07 11.23 -27.01
N ASN A 320 -17.00 10.72 -26.38
CA ASN A 320 -16.76 9.28 -26.24
C ASN A 320 -16.72 8.79 -24.80
N THR A 321 -16.74 9.68 -23.81
CA THR A 321 -16.96 9.33 -22.41
C THR A 321 -18.45 9.14 -22.13
N PRO A 322 -18.86 8.16 -21.29
CA PRO A 322 -20.23 8.10 -20.78
C PRO A 322 -20.55 9.38 -20.02
N SER A 323 -21.79 9.84 -20.10
CA SER A 323 -22.16 11.12 -19.50
C SER A 323 -22.90 11.00 -18.16
N PHE A 324 -23.07 12.14 -17.47
CA PHE A 324 -23.75 12.22 -16.17
C PHE A 324 -25.08 12.98 -16.26
N THR A 325 -25.98 12.70 -15.33
CA THR A 325 -27.16 13.54 -15.06
C THR A 325 -26.78 14.68 -14.11
N GLU A 326 -27.21 15.90 -14.44
CA GLU A 326 -27.03 17.10 -13.61
C GLU A 326 -27.72 16.97 -12.24
N ASP A 327 -27.15 17.64 -11.24
CA ASP A 327 -27.91 18.05 -10.05
C ASP A 327 -29.18 18.83 -10.50
N PRO A 328 -30.39 18.52 -9.98
CA PRO A 328 -31.63 19.23 -10.27
C PRO A 328 -31.59 20.77 -10.17
N GLN A 329 -30.54 21.37 -9.60
CA GLN A 329 -30.37 22.81 -9.48
C GLN A 329 -29.52 23.47 -10.60
N GLY A 330 -29.08 22.76 -11.63
CA GLY A 330 -28.51 23.36 -12.86
C GLY A 330 -27.27 24.24 -12.65
N ARG A 331 -26.50 23.99 -11.59
CA ARG A 331 -25.25 24.72 -11.36
C ARG A 331 -24.12 24.05 -12.12
N ALA A 332 -23.60 24.77 -13.12
CA ALA A 332 -22.31 24.47 -13.74
C ALA A 332 -21.23 24.51 -12.65
N LEU A 333 -20.81 23.34 -12.20
CA LEU A 333 -19.51 23.21 -11.56
C LEU A 333 -18.47 23.60 -12.63
N GLN A 334 -17.52 24.46 -12.26
CA GLN A 334 -16.36 24.81 -13.09
C GLN A 334 -15.63 23.53 -13.59
N PRO A 335 -14.88 23.59 -14.70
CA PRO A 335 -14.84 22.54 -15.72
C PRO A 335 -14.03 21.30 -15.31
N ASP A 336 -14.62 20.49 -14.44
CA ASP A 336 -14.22 19.12 -14.14
C ASP A 336 -15.30 18.17 -14.71
N TRP A 337 -15.35 18.20 -16.04
CA TRP A 337 -15.77 17.20 -17.02
C TRP A 337 -17.01 16.33 -16.72
N VAL A 338 -18.00 16.53 -17.61
CA VAL A 338 -19.06 15.63 -18.09
C VAL A 338 -20.48 15.89 -17.53
N LEU A 339 -21.35 16.45 -18.37
CA LEU A 339 -22.83 16.48 -18.30
C LEU A 339 -23.25 16.55 -19.80
N ALA A 340 -24.01 15.65 -20.43
CA ALA A 340 -25.36 15.21 -20.12
C ALA A 340 -25.76 13.94 -20.93
N ARG A 341 -25.93 12.76 -20.28
CA ARG A 341 -26.77 11.57 -20.62
C ARG A 341 -26.80 10.64 -19.38
N GLU A 342 -27.76 9.71 -19.35
CA GLU A 342 -28.19 8.94 -18.17
C GLU A 342 -27.39 7.65 -17.85
N ASP A 343 -26.15 7.51 -18.33
CA ASP A 343 -25.46 6.21 -18.34
C ASP A 343 -24.97 5.75 -16.96
N PHE A 344 -24.49 6.69 -16.13
CA PHE A 344 -24.20 6.46 -14.72
C PHE A 344 -25.22 7.16 -13.85
N ILE A 345 -25.84 6.41 -12.94
CA ILE A 345 -26.84 6.93 -12.00
C ILE A 345 -26.37 6.78 -10.56
N HIS A 346 -26.66 7.79 -9.74
CA HIS A 346 -26.62 7.66 -8.29
C HIS A 346 -27.87 6.93 -7.84
N GLN A 347 -27.72 5.66 -7.48
CA GLN A 347 -28.83 4.84 -7.01
C GLN A 347 -28.75 4.66 -5.50
N GLU A 348 -29.86 4.90 -4.82
CA GLU A 348 -29.99 4.71 -3.39
C GLU A 348 -30.55 3.32 -3.07
N PHE A 349 -29.94 2.67 -2.08
CA PHE A 349 -30.26 1.31 -1.67
C PHE A 349 -30.54 1.28 -0.18
N ALA A 350 -31.59 0.56 0.23
CA ALA A 350 -31.77 0.21 1.63
C ALA A 350 -30.69 -0.79 2.07
N LEU A 351 -30.02 -0.51 3.18
CA LEU A 351 -29.06 -1.43 3.77
C LEU A 351 -29.77 -2.38 4.73
N PRO A 352 -29.48 -3.70 4.69
CA PRO A 352 -29.93 -4.63 5.72
C PRO A 352 -29.48 -4.16 7.11
N ALA A 353 -30.30 -4.36 8.14
CA ALA A 353 -30.01 -3.83 9.49
C ALA A 353 -28.60 -4.20 10.03
N PRO A 354 -28.08 -5.44 9.86
CA PRO A 354 -26.72 -5.75 10.27
C PRO A 354 -25.65 -4.94 9.53
N LEU A 355 -25.86 -4.65 8.24
CA LEU A 355 -24.95 -3.86 7.44
C LEU A 355 -25.05 -2.36 7.76
N ALA A 356 -26.27 -1.85 7.96
CA ALA A 356 -26.54 -0.46 8.32
C ALA A 356 -25.80 -0.03 9.59
N ALA A 357 -25.71 -0.92 10.59
CA ALA A 357 -24.98 -0.67 11.84
C ALA A 357 -23.45 -0.54 11.68
N HIS A 358 -22.91 -0.95 10.53
CA HIS A 358 -21.47 -0.96 10.25
C HIS A 358 -21.10 -0.17 8.99
N ALA A 359 -21.99 0.69 8.50
CA ALA A 359 -21.79 1.49 7.30
C ALA A 359 -21.76 2.98 7.62
N CYS A 360 -20.85 3.72 6.97
CA CYS A 360 -20.73 5.17 7.04
C CYS A 360 -20.22 5.74 5.71
N GLU A 361 -20.80 6.86 5.27
CA GLU A 361 -20.37 7.60 4.06
C GLU A 361 -19.90 9.04 4.35
N PHE A 362 -19.98 9.48 5.60
CA PHE A 362 -19.64 10.84 6.05
C PHE A 362 -18.41 10.81 6.98
N LEU A 363 -17.25 10.49 6.39
CA LEU A 363 -16.04 10.18 7.14
C LEU A 363 -15.34 11.41 7.76
N GLU A 364 -15.54 12.59 7.18
CA GLU A 364 -14.86 13.83 7.60
C GLU A 364 -15.51 14.53 8.80
N ALA A 365 -16.75 14.18 9.15
CA ALA A 365 -17.49 14.88 10.19
C ALA A 365 -17.43 14.10 11.53
N PRO A 366 -16.93 14.73 12.62
CA PRO A 366 -16.92 14.11 13.93
C PRO A 366 -18.32 13.63 14.35
N GLY A 367 -18.44 12.37 14.76
CA GLY A 367 -19.69 11.79 15.23
C GLY A 367 -20.63 11.28 14.13
N ASN A 368 -20.40 11.57 12.84
CA ASN A 368 -21.35 11.14 11.79
C ASN A 368 -21.36 9.62 11.57
N CYS A 369 -20.27 8.91 11.86
CA CYS A 369 -20.25 7.45 11.81
C CYS A 369 -20.77 6.77 13.10
N SER A 370 -21.34 7.53 14.04
CA SER A 370 -21.95 6.95 15.25
C SER A 370 -23.39 6.46 15.03
N GLN A 371 -24.03 6.90 13.94
CA GLN A 371 -25.40 6.51 13.61
C GLN A 371 -25.43 5.47 12.48
N PRO A 372 -26.31 4.45 12.54
CA PRO A 372 -26.47 3.49 11.47
C PRO A 372 -26.89 4.15 10.16
N LEU A 373 -26.26 3.75 9.05
CA LEU A 373 -26.62 4.20 7.71
C LEU A 373 -27.75 3.31 7.18
N ALA A 374 -29.01 3.75 7.30
CA ALA A 374 -30.15 2.97 6.83
C ALA A 374 -30.18 2.81 5.30
N ARG A 375 -29.64 3.79 4.57
CA ARG A 375 -29.62 3.84 3.11
C ARG A 375 -28.25 4.32 2.62
N ALA A 376 -27.70 3.65 1.62
CA ALA A 376 -26.44 4.02 1.00
C ALA A 376 -26.67 4.38 -0.47
N THR A 377 -25.84 5.28 -1.00
CA THR A 377 -25.89 5.64 -2.40
C THR A 377 -24.66 5.08 -3.09
N LEU A 378 -24.85 4.38 -4.21
CA LEU A 378 -23.77 3.92 -5.06
C LEU A 378 -23.89 4.58 -6.43
N ARG A 379 -22.76 4.83 -7.08
CA ARG A 379 -22.73 5.18 -8.50
C ARG A 379 -22.76 3.87 -9.30
N THR A 380 -23.70 3.72 -10.21
CA THR A 380 -23.96 2.44 -10.90
C THR A 380 -24.19 2.64 -12.39
N ALA A 381 -23.96 1.59 -13.18
CA ALA A 381 -24.27 1.55 -14.61
C ALA A 381 -24.64 0.12 -15.06
N GLN A 382 -25.29 0.01 -16.22
CA GLN A 382 -25.47 -1.27 -16.91
C GLN A 382 -24.37 -1.45 -17.95
N LEU A 383 -23.74 -2.61 -17.95
CA LEU A 383 -22.78 -3.04 -18.95
C LEU A 383 -23.53 -3.85 -20.01
N ARG A 384 -23.37 -3.45 -21.27
CA ARG A 384 -23.91 -4.11 -22.47
C ARG A 384 -22.74 -4.66 -23.28
N MET A 385 -22.97 -5.69 -24.08
CA MET A 385 -21.93 -6.25 -24.95
C MET A 385 -21.62 -5.26 -26.09
N PRO A 386 -20.40 -4.73 -26.21
CA PRO A 386 -20.07 -3.79 -27.27
C PRO A 386 -20.00 -4.47 -28.62
N HIS A 387 -20.69 -3.91 -29.60
CA HIS A 387 -20.55 -4.31 -31.00
C HIS A 387 -20.85 -3.14 -31.92
N SER A 388 -20.26 -3.13 -33.11
CA SER A 388 -20.42 -2.03 -34.06
C SER A 388 -20.96 -2.46 -35.43
N GLY A 389 -21.35 -3.72 -35.58
CA GLY A 389 -21.77 -4.31 -36.86
C GLY A 389 -20.66 -4.28 -37.91
N GLY A 390 -19.39 -4.24 -37.49
CA GLY A 390 -18.22 -4.04 -38.36
C GLY A 390 -17.98 -2.59 -38.79
N ARG A 391 -18.74 -1.63 -38.26
CA ARG A 391 -18.51 -0.19 -38.51
C ARG A 391 -17.55 0.36 -37.47
N TRP A 392 -16.64 1.23 -37.86
CA TRP A 392 -15.68 1.83 -36.94
C TRP A 392 -15.59 3.33 -37.23
N PRO A 393 -16.58 4.10 -36.75
CA PRO A 393 -16.66 5.52 -37.05
C PRO A 393 -15.42 6.28 -36.53
N PRO A 394 -14.81 7.18 -37.33
CA PRO A 394 -13.67 7.98 -36.89
C PRO A 394 -13.94 8.74 -35.59
N GLU A 395 -15.14 9.27 -35.42
CA GLU A 395 -15.57 10.00 -34.24
C GLU A 395 -15.58 9.15 -32.95
N TRP A 396 -15.53 7.80 -33.06
CA TRP A 396 -15.38 6.87 -31.92
C TRP A 396 -13.94 6.36 -31.73
N GLY A 397 -13.00 6.93 -32.49
CA GLY A 397 -11.60 6.52 -32.55
C GLY A 397 -11.28 5.62 -33.76
N GLY A 398 -12.24 5.34 -34.64
CA GLY A 398 -12.04 4.48 -35.80
C GLY A 398 -11.66 3.04 -35.41
N TYR A 399 -10.87 2.38 -36.26
CA TYR A 399 -10.30 1.07 -35.99
C TYR A 399 -8.79 1.19 -35.76
N PRO A 400 -8.32 1.34 -34.51
CA PRO A 400 -6.95 1.76 -34.19
C PRO A 400 -5.95 0.58 -34.17
N PHE A 401 -6.22 -0.49 -34.92
CA PHE A 401 -5.40 -1.69 -34.95
C PHE A 401 -5.04 -2.11 -36.36
N ASN A 402 -3.94 -2.85 -36.51
CA ASN A 402 -3.69 -3.59 -37.74
C ASN A 402 -4.79 -4.64 -37.95
N ARG A 403 -5.42 -4.62 -39.13
CA ARG A 403 -6.49 -5.56 -39.50
C ARG A 403 -6.06 -7.02 -39.46
N THR A 404 -4.78 -7.29 -39.68
CA THR A 404 -4.22 -8.64 -39.55
C THR A 404 -3.60 -8.80 -38.17
N PRO A 405 -4.17 -9.64 -37.28
CA PRO A 405 -3.53 -10.00 -36.01
C PRO A 405 -2.16 -10.63 -36.22
N GLY A 406 -1.16 -10.19 -35.47
CA GLY A 406 0.13 -10.86 -35.44
C GLY A 406 0.16 -12.03 -34.45
N PRO A 407 1.34 -12.67 -34.29
CA PRO A 407 1.50 -13.88 -33.48
C PRO A 407 1.13 -13.71 -31.99
N ALA A 408 1.44 -12.58 -31.36
CA ALA A 408 1.12 -12.31 -29.96
C ALA A 408 -0.39 -12.14 -29.75
N THR A 409 -1.08 -11.42 -30.64
CA THR A 409 -2.55 -11.33 -30.59
C THR A 409 -3.21 -12.69 -30.80
N LEU A 410 -2.71 -13.48 -31.76
CA LEU A 410 -3.23 -14.83 -32.01
C LEU A 410 -3.01 -15.76 -30.81
N ALA A 411 -1.83 -15.72 -30.20
CA ALA A 411 -1.53 -16.47 -28.99
C ALA A 411 -2.43 -16.06 -27.81
N TYR A 412 -2.66 -14.75 -27.64
CA TYR A 412 -3.58 -14.24 -26.61
C TYR A 412 -5.01 -14.76 -26.80
N ARG A 413 -5.55 -14.67 -28.03
CA ARG A 413 -6.87 -15.22 -28.36
C ARG A 413 -6.93 -16.73 -28.13
N GLN A 414 -5.88 -17.45 -28.52
CA GLN A 414 -5.81 -18.90 -28.33
C GLN A 414 -5.81 -19.28 -26.84
N ALA A 415 -5.08 -18.55 -26.00
CA ALA A 415 -5.05 -18.83 -24.56
C ALA A 415 -6.43 -18.73 -23.88
N PHE A 416 -7.35 -17.91 -24.41
CA PHE A 416 -8.75 -17.89 -23.97
C PHE A 416 -9.58 -19.03 -24.58
N ARG A 417 -9.36 -19.40 -25.84
CA ARG A 417 -10.01 -20.57 -26.46
C ARG A 417 -9.67 -21.87 -25.73
N ASP A 418 -8.41 -22.01 -25.31
CA ASP A 418 -7.89 -23.16 -24.58
C ASP A 418 -8.55 -23.34 -23.20
N LEU A 419 -9.22 -22.30 -22.68
CA LEU A 419 -10.05 -22.43 -21.47
C LEU A 419 -11.25 -23.36 -21.72
N GLY A 420 -11.70 -23.56 -22.95
CA GLY A 420 -12.87 -24.39 -23.25
C GLY A 420 -14.18 -23.79 -22.75
N VAL A 421 -14.24 -22.46 -22.61
CA VAL A 421 -15.47 -21.70 -22.30
C VAL A 421 -15.84 -20.81 -23.49
N PRO A 422 -17.12 -20.47 -23.68
CA PRO A 422 -17.53 -19.54 -24.72
C PRO A 422 -16.82 -18.20 -24.57
N LEU A 423 -16.26 -17.69 -25.67
CA LEU A 423 -15.70 -16.34 -25.71
C LEU A 423 -16.82 -15.31 -25.86
N PRO A 424 -16.63 -14.08 -25.34
CA PRO A 424 -17.48 -12.96 -25.69
C PRO A 424 -17.55 -12.78 -27.22
N PRO A 425 -18.70 -12.35 -27.77
CA PRO A 425 -18.82 -12.00 -29.19
C PRO A 425 -17.72 -11.03 -29.63
N ASP A 426 -17.06 -11.30 -30.76
CA ASP A 426 -15.99 -10.45 -31.28
C ASP A 426 -16.59 -9.19 -31.92
N PRO A 427 -16.30 -7.97 -31.41
CA PRO A 427 -16.79 -6.74 -32.01
C PRO A 427 -16.27 -6.51 -33.44
N GLU A 428 -15.20 -7.21 -33.85
CA GLU A 428 -14.66 -7.16 -35.22
C GLU A 428 -15.41 -8.04 -36.22
N ASP A 429 -16.24 -8.97 -35.77
CA ASP A 429 -16.97 -9.90 -36.63
C ASP A 429 -18.45 -9.47 -36.78
N PRO A 430 -18.85 -8.94 -37.95
CA PRO A 430 -20.24 -8.53 -38.20
C PRO A 430 -21.24 -9.68 -38.02
N ALA A 431 -20.83 -10.94 -38.24
CA ALA A 431 -21.70 -12.09 -38.10
C ALA A 431 -22.12 -12.34 -36.64
N GLN A 432 -21.37 -11.77 -35.68
CA GLN A 432 -21.63 -11.92 -34.24
C GLN A 432 -22.45 -10.76 -33.64
N GLU A 433 -22.89 -9.79 -34.44
CA GLU A 433 -23.67 -8.64 -33.95
C GLU A 433 -24.97 -9.09 -33.26
N ALA A 434 -25.71 -10.02 -33.87
CA ALA A 434 -26.95 -10.53 -33.31
C ALA A 434 -26.71 -11.23 -31.96
N ALA A 435 -25.63 -12.00 -31.85
CA ALA A 435 -25.23 -12.65 -30.61
C ALA A 435 -24.88 -11.61 -29.53
N ALA A 436 -24.12 -10.56 -29.89
CA ALA A 436 -23.79 -9.46 -28.99
C ALA A 436 -25.05 -8.74 -28.45
N ARG A 437 -26.01 -8.43 -29.34
CA ARG A 437 -27.28 -7.79 -28.95
C ARG A 437 -28.14 -8.68 -28.04
N ALA A 438 -28.04 -10.00 -28.18
CA ALA A 438 -28.75 -10.97 -27.35
C ALA A 438 -28.09 -11.22 -25.98
N THR A 439 -26.84 -10.80 -25.79
CA THR A 439 -26.14 -10.97 -24.51
C THR A 439 -26.84 -10.18 -23.41
N ARG A 440 -27.14 -10.87 -22.30
CA ARG A 440 -27.76 -10.25 -21.13
C ARG A 440 -26.86 -9.15 -20.53
N PRO A 441 -27.39 -7.96 -20.24
CA PRO A 441 -26.65 -6.92 -19.55
C PRO A 441 -26.22 -7.35 -18.13
N GLU A 442 -25.10 -6.81 -17.68
CA GLU A 442 -24.55 -7.01 -16.34
C GLU A 442 -24.45 -5.67 -15.59
N ALA A 443 -24.44 -5.68 -14.26
CA ALA A 443 -24.45 -4.45 -13.47
C ALA A 443 -23.06 -4.11 -12.93
N LEU A 444 -22.70 -2.83 -13.01
CA LEU A 444 -21.50 -2.21 -12.44
C LEU A 444 -21.87 -1.33 -11.25
N ALA A 445 -21.11 -1.44 -10.16
CA ALA A 445 -21.08 -0.44 -9.09
C ALA A 445 -19.69 0.17 -8.95
N LEU A 446 -19.66 1.47 -8.70
CA LEU A 446 -18.47 2.24 -8.40
C LEU A 446 -18.44 2.59 -6.92
N LEU A 447 -17.32 2.28 -6.27
CA LEU A 447 -17.03 2.58 -4.86
C LEU A 447 -16.05 3.76 -4.77
N ALA A 448 -15.95 4.35 -3.58
CA ALA A 448 -15.11 5.50 -3.30
C ALA A 448 -15.35 6.65 -4.29
N ALA A 449 -16.60 6.86 -4.71
CA ALA A 449 -16.96 7.99 -5.56
C ALA A 449 -17.29 9.20 -4.68
N GLU A 450 -16.76 10.36 -5.05
CA GLU A 450 -17.04 11.61 -4.34
C GLU A 450 -18.36 12.24 -4.80
N GLN A 451 -19.15 12.70 -3.84
CA GLN A 451 -20.32 13.54 -4.08
C GLN A 451 -20.21 14.79 -3.20
N ALA A 452 -20.12 15.96 -3.84
CA ALA A 452 -20.25 17.24 -3.16
C ALA A 452 -21.66 17.38 -2.59
N LEU A 453 -21.77 17.82 -1.33
CA LEU A 453 -23.06 18.06 -0.69
C LEU A 453 -23.57 19.47 -1.02
N PRO A 454 -24.81 19.62 -1.53
CA PRO A 454 -25.35 20.93 -1.88
C PRO A 454 -25.29 21.91 -0.71
N GLY A 455 -24.65 23.07 -0.93
CA GLY A 455 -24.58 24.14 0.05
C GLY A 455 -23.64 23.91 1.23
N SER A 456 -22.74 22.92 1.18
CA SER A 456 -21.73 22.71 2.21
C SER A 456 -20.34 22.46 1.61
N THR A 457 -19.30 22.67 2.41
CA THR A 457 -17.92 22.22 2.08
C THR A 457 -17.70 20.73 2.36
N GLY A 458 -18.72 20.03 2.88
CA GLY A 458 -18.63 18.63 3.23
C GLY A 458 -18.71 17.72 2.00
N ARG A 459 -17.99 16.60 2.09
CA ARG A 459 -17.99 15.56 1.06
C ARG A 459 -18.71 14.30 1.56
N ARG A 460 -19.45 13.66 0.67
CA ARG A 460 -19.98 12.31 0.86
C ARG A 460 -19.20 11.35 -0.03
N PHE A 461 -18.75 10.24 0.54
CA PHE A 461 -17.99 9.23 -0.17
C PHE A 461 -18.86 7.99 -0.40
N LEU A 462 -19.42 7.89 -1.61
CA LEU A 462 -20.36 6.86 -2.02
C LEU A 462 -19.71 5.48 -1.96
N GLY A 463 -20.35 4.53 -1.28
CA GLY A 463 -19.83 3.18 -1.14
C GLY A 463 -18.58 3.03 -0.24
N ALA A 464 -18.15 4.11 0.43
CA ALA A 464 -16.95 4.11 1.28
C ALA A 464 -17.02 3.07 2.41
N TRP A 465 -18.22 2.70 2.86
CA TRP A 465 -18.46 1.64 3.85
C TRP A 465 -18.04 0.25 3.37
N ALA A 466 -17.92 0.02 2.06
CA ALA A 466 -17.45 -1.24 1.51
C ALA A 466 -15.93 -1.18 1.27
N GLU A 467 -15.50 -0.18 0.52
CA GLU A 467 -14.10 0.09 0.18
C GLU A 467 -13.88 1.60 0.10
N ALA A 468 -12.72 2.08 0.56
CA ALA A 468 -12.34 3.48 0.46
C ALA A 468 -10.83 3.66 0.22
N LYS A 469 -10.47 4.78 -0.41
CA LYS A 469 -9.08 5.21 -0.61
C LYS A 469 -8.49 5.98 0.59
N TRP A 470 -7.17 6.18 0.62
CA TRP A 470 -6.45 6.79 1.75
C TRP A 470 -6.98 8.19 2.05
N GLU A 471 -7.19 8.99 1.00
CA GLU A 471 -7.72 10.35 1.13
C GLU A 471 -9.08 10.38 1.85
N MET A 472 -9.95 9.39 1.63
CA MET A 472 -11.32 9.44 2.15
C MET A 472 -11.45 8.97 3.60
N ALA A 473 -10.64 7.98 4.00
CA ALA A 473 -10.81 7.28 5.26
C ALA A 473 -9.50 7.17 6.04
N GLY A 474 -8.46 6.70 5.38
CA GLY A 474 -7.20 6.36 6.03
C GLY A 474 -6.53 7.55 6.70
N ARG A 475 -6.42 8.68 5.98
CA ARG A 475 -5.82 9.92 6.50
C ARG A 475 -6.51 10.43 7.75
N HIS A 476 -7.81 10.14 7.92
CA HIS A 476 -8.59 10.55 9.09
C HIS A 476 -8.49 9.58 10.26
N GLY A 477 -7.76 8.48 10.14
CA GLY A 477 -7.47 7.58 11.26
C GLY A 477 -8.35 6.35 11.36
N TYR A 478 -9.27 6.15 10.42
CA TYR A 478 -10.19 4.99 10.43
C TYR A 478 -9.48 3.66 10.15
N TRP A 479 -8.23 3.69 9.70
CA TRP A 479 -7.46 2.47 9.39
C TRP A 479 -6.48 2.08 10.48
N HIS A 480 -6.24 2.95 11.48
CA HIS A 480 -5.33 2.65 12.58
C HIS A 480 -5.89 1.52 13.44
N THR A 481 -5.23 0.38 13.40
CA THR A 481 -5.70 -0.81 14.12
C THR A 481 -5.54 -0.72 15.64
N HIS A 482 -4.96 0.36 16.16
CA HIS A 482 -4.61 0.56 17.58
C HIS A 482 -4.96 1.95 18.13
N LEU A 483 -5.26 2.93 17.27
CA LEU A 483 -5.57 4.31 17.68
C LEU A 483 -6.99 4.73 17.33
N GLY A 484 -7.67 4.00 16.44
CA GLY A 484 -8.98 4.38 15.93
C GLY A 484 -10.13 3.56 16.49
N PRO A 485 -11.37 4.05 16.28
CA PRO A 485 -12.55 3.21 16.45
C PRO A 485 -12.47 1.98 15.52
N PRO A 486 -13.31 0.95 15.75
CA PRO A 486 -13.43 -0.15 14.81
C PRO A 486 -13.64 0.36 13.38
N PRO A 487 -12.98 -0.23 12.39
CA PRO A 487 -13.07 0.24 11.01
C PRO A 487 -14.51 0.13 10.50
N VAL A 488 -14.96 1.17 9.81
CA VAL A 488 -16.30 1.23 9.21
C VAL A 488 -16.30 0.72 7.75
N GLN A 489 -15.11 0.49 7.19
CA GLN A 489 -14.89 -0.07 5.86
C GLN A 489 -14.49 -1.56 5.93
N ALA A 490 -14.78 -2.34 4.89
CA ALA A 490 -14.22 -3.69 4.79
C ALA A 490 -12.82 -3.70 4.16
N MET A 491 -12.63 -2.90 3.12
CA MET A 491 -11.36 -2.80 2.39
C MET A 491 -10.87 -1.36 2.40
N GLY A 492 -9.57 -1.18 2.36
CA GLY A 492 -8.95 0.12 2.14
C GLY A 492 -7.86 0.02 1.09
N HIS A 493 -7.69 1.04 0.26
CA HIS A 493 -6.63 1.10 -0.74
C HIS A 493 -5.72 2.31 -0.46
N VAL A 494 -4.42 2.08 -0.24
CA VAL A 494 -3.43 3.14 0.07
C VAL A 494 -3.06 3.94 -1.19
N HIS A 495 -4.06 4.63 -1.71
CA HIS A 495 -4.05 5.41 -2.93
C HIS A 495 -4.78 6.74 -2.72
N ASP A 496 -4.42 7.73 -3.55
CA ASP A 496 -4.90 9.11 -3.55
C ASP A 496 -4.66 9.91 -2.26
N GLY A 497 -4.54 11.24 -2.39
CA GLY A 497 -4.28 12.15 -1.27
C GLY A 497 -3.04 11.77 -0.46
N LEU A 498 -2.08 11.09 -1.10
CA LEU A 498 -0.84 10.65 -0.50
C LEU A 498 0.06 11.89 -0.29
N PHE A 499 0.66 12.00 0.89
CA PHE A 499 1.72 12.98 1.11
C PHE A 499 2.92 12.68 0.22
N GLN A 500 3.78 13.65 -0.06
CA GLN A 500 4.93 13.41 -0.93
C GLN A 500 6.06 12.65 -0.21
N GLY A 501 6.78 11.77 -0.92
CA GLY A 501 7.83 10.93 -0.33
C GLY A 501 8.19 9.71 -1.18
N GLY A 502 9.25 8.99 -0.79
CA GLY A 502 9.70 7.77 -1.49
C GLY A 502 9.07 6.48 -0.97
N PHE A 503 8.63 6.48 0.30
CA PHE A 503 8.15 5.29 1.03
C PHE A 503 6.73 5.46 1.57
N ILE A 504 5.95 6.35 0.96
CA ILE A 504 4.66 6.84 1.49
C ILE A 504 3.73 5.68 1.85
N LYS A 505 3.57 4.72 0.93
CA LYS A 505 2.67 3.58 1.12
C LYS A 505 3.14 2.70 2.28
N GLN A 506 4.44 2.39 2.37
CA GLN A 506 5.01 1.63 3.48
C GLN A 506 4.86 2.38 4.81
N THR A 507 5.16 3.69 4.85
CA THR A 507 4.98 4.56 6.01
C THR A 507 3.54 4.53 6.51
N ILE A 508 2.55 4.63 5.61
CA ILE A 508 1.13 4.53 5.96
C ILE A 508 0.82 3.17 6.58
N LEU A 509 1.27 2.08 5.97
CA LEU A 509 1.05 0.71 6.48
C LEU A 509 1.69 0.52 7.86
N GLN A 510 2.88 1.08 8.08
CA GLN A 510 3.56 1.01 9.36
C GLN A 510 2.85 1.85 10.43
N ALA A 511 2.48 3.10 10.11
CA ALA A 511 1.82 4.02 11.02
C ALA A 511 0.41 3.54 11.43
N SER A 512 -0.32 2.93 10.51
CA SER A 512 -1.67 2.39 10.76
C SER A 512 -1.66 1.00 11.41
N GLY A 513 -0.50 0.36 11.55
CA GLY A 513 -0.35 -0.95 12.18
C GLY A 513 -0.76 -2.12 11.29
N HIS A 514 -0.60 -1.97 9.98
CA HIS A 514 -0.83 -3.01 8.95
C HIS A 514 0.49 -3.56 8.36
N TRP A 515 1.63 -3.13 8.90
CA TRP A 515 2.96 -3.65 8.55
C TRP A 515 3.40 -4.77 9.49
N ASP A 516 3.80 -5.90 8.91
CA ASP A 516 4.33 -7.04 9.66
C ASP A 516 5.85 -6.95 9.79
N TRP A 517 6.30 -6.40 10.92
CA TRP A 517 7.73 -6.28 11.25
C TRP A 517 8.45 -7.63 11.41
N ARG A 518 7.73 -8.70 11.75
CA ARG A 518 8.31 -10.05 11.89
C ARG A 518 8.62 -10.62 10.51
N LEU A 519 7.69 -10.44 9.58
CA LEU A 519 7.90 -10.83 8.19
C LEU A 519 9.03 -10.01 7.54
N ALA A 520 9.06 -8.69 7.77
CA ALA A 520 10.18 -7.86 7.34
C ALA A 520 11.51 -8.38 7.90
N THR A 521 11.57 -8.74 9.19
CA THR A 521 12.75 -9.34 9.83
C THR A 521 13.20 -10.63 9.14
N ARG A 522 12.26 -11.53 8.81
CA ARG A 522 12.57 -12.81 8.16
C ARG A 522 13.10 -12.64 6.75
N LEU A 523 12.48 -11.77 5.95
CA LEU A 523 12.97 -11.45 4.61
C LEU A 523 14.39 -10.90 4.63
N ARG A 524 14.76 -10.24 5.73
CA ARG A 524 16.08 -9.62 5.92
C ARG A 524 17.07 -10.47 6.69
N LEU A 525 16.67 -11.68 7.09
CA LEU A 525 17.42 -12.63 7.92
C LEU A 525 17.81 -12.11 9.30
N LYS A 526 17.82 -10.79 9.52
CA LYS A 526 18.17 -10.14 10.77
C LYS A 526 17.22 -9.01 11.12
N PRO A 527 16.78 -8.97 12.37
CA PRO A 527 16.30 -7.81 13.06
C PRO A 527 16.81 -6.40 12.75
N SER A 528 18.12 -6.26 12.63
CA SER A 528 18.84 -4.99 12.50
C SER A 528 18.75 -4.42 11.10
N ARG A 529 18.21 -5.20 10.15
CA ARG A 529 18.21 -4.93 8.71
C ARG A 529 16.81 -4.61 8.15
N VAL A 530 15.84 -4.37 9.04
CA VAL A 530 14.45 -4.12 8.61
C VAL A 530 14.18 -2.67 8.24
N TYR A 531 15.11 -1.77 8.53
CA TYR A 531 14.92 -0.34 8.45
C TYR A 531 15.44 0.24 7.13
N HIS A 532 14.84 1.31 6.63
CA HIS A 532 15.30 2.00 5.41
C HIS A 532 16.80 2.36 5.48
N ALA A 533 17.27 2.75 6.67
CA ALA A 533 18.68 3.05 6.94
C ALA A 533 19.66 1.90 6.66
N THR A 534 19.19 0.68 6.41
CA THR A 534 20.04 -0.51 6.27
C THR A 534 20.31 -0.87 4.81
N TYR A 535 19.70 -0.13 3.86
CA TYR A 535 19.84 -0.37 2.43
C TYR A 535 20.76 0.64 1.73
N PRO A 536 21.45 0.20 0.68
CA PRO A 536 22.26 1.07 -0.16
C PRO A 536 21.41 1.93 -1.12
N ASN A 537 20.20 1.47 -1.49
CA ASN A 537 19.26 2.18 -2.34
C ASN A 537 17.86 1.55 -2.26
N TRP A 538 16.89 2.24 -2.85
CA TRP A 538 15.50 1.79 -2.93
C TRP A 538 15.34 0.42 -3.61
N ALA A 539 16.10 0.13 -4.67
CA ALA A 539 15.94 -1.12 -5.42
C ALA A 539 16.34 -2.35 -4.59
N ALA A 540 17.42 -2.25 -3.80
CA ALA A 540 17.85 -3.30 -2.87
C ALA A 540 16.85 -3.52 -1.73
N GLU A 541 16.19 -2.44 -1.29
CA GLU A 541 15.07 -2.55 -0.38
C GLU A 541 13.94 -3.36 -1.04
N LEU A 542 13.44 -2.95 -2.20
CA LEU A 542 12.32 -3.66 -2.83
C LEU A 542 12.60 -5.12 -3.15
N ALA A 543 13.81 -5.42 -3.63
CA ALA A 543 14.24 -6.77 -3.97
C ALA A 543 14.37 -7.69 -2.75
N ALA A 544 14.20 -7.15 -1.54
CA ALA A 544 14.42 -7.86 -0.31
C ALA A 544 15.83 -8.51 -0.23
N ASP A 545 16.86 -7.90 -0.85
CA ASP A 545 18.17 -8.54 -1.01
C ASP A 545 18.90 -8.65 0.34
N PRO A 546 19.11 -9.87 0.87
CA PRO A 546 19.78 -10.05 2.16
C PRO A 546 21.29 -9.80 2.08
N SER A 547 21.89 -9.86 0.89
CA SER A 547 23.32 -9.65 0.67
C SER A 547 23.70 -8.17 0.59
N ALA A 548 22.77 -7.32 0.14
CA ALA A 548 22.98 -5.88 0.00
C ALA A 548 22.79 -5.08 1.31
N GLY A 549 22.21 -5.68 2.36
CA GLY A 549 21.90 -4.99 3.62
C GLY A 549 23.05 -4.97 4.62
N SER A 550 23.23 -3.83 5.30
CA SER A 550 24.16 -3.68 6.42
C SER A 550 23.42 -3.76 7.77
N ASP A 551 24.10 -4.23 8.82
CA ASP A 551 23.51 -4.18 10.16
C ASP A 551 23.50 -2.72 10.67
N LEU A 552 22.38 -2.31 11.27
CA LEU A 552 22.26 -0.99 11.88
C LEU A 552 23.29 -0.83 13.01
N GLY A 553 24.30 0.01 12.77
CA GLY A 553 25.49 0.13 13.63
C GLY A 553 25.24 0.91 14.91
N ARG A 554 24.91 2.20 14.80
CA ARG A 554 24.62 3.11 15.93
C ARG A 554 23.56 4.11 15.52
N VAL A 555 22.76 4.57 16.47
CA VAL A 555 21.70 5.55 16.24
C VAL A 555 21.89 6.76 17.17
N VAL A 556 21.72 7.97 16.63
CA VAL A 556 21.59 9.21 17.40
C VAL A 556 20.13 9.64 17.37
N ALA A 557 19.57 9.97 18.53
CA ALA A 557 18.19 10.40 18.67
C ALA A 557 18.07 11.53 19.70
N TYR A 558 17.02 12.34 19.61
CA TYR A 558 16.68 13.28 20.68
C TYR A 558 16.06 12.56 21.87
N ALA A 559 16.48 12.93 23.09
CA ALA A 559 15.88 12.44 24.32
C ALA A 559 14.38 12.85 24.39
N PRO A 560 13.53 12.06 25.05
CA PRO A 560 12.13 12.44 25.27
C PRO A 560 12.02 13.86 25.86
N GLY A 561 11.19 14.70 25.25
CA GLY A 561 10.97 16.09 25.68
C GLY A 561 11.94 17.13 25.08
N ALA A 562 13.02 16.73 24.41
CA ALA A 562 13.94 17.68 23.76
C ALA A 562 13.32 18.36 22.53
N ILE A 563 12.36 17.68 21.88
CA ILE A 563 11.50 18.21 20.82
C ILE A 563 10.08 18.23 21.38
N GLY A 564 9.42 19.39 21.34
CA GLY A 564 8.10 19.58 21.93
C GLY A 564 7.25 20.57 21.13
N PRO A 565 5.95 20.70 21.46
CA PRO A 565 4.97 21.45 20.66
C PRO A 565 5.22 22.96 20.61
N GLY A 566 6.05 23.49 21.52
CA GLY A 566 6.43 24.91 21.55
C GLY A 566 7.44 25.31 20.48
N LEU A 567 8.00 24.36 19.72
CA LEU A 567 8.93 24.67 18.63
C LEU A 567 8.17 25.16 17.40
N SER A 568 8.64 26.25 16.79
CA SER A 568 8.22 26.63 15.44
C SER A 568 8.68 25.60 14.41
N GLN A 569 8.06 25.60 13.22
CA GLN A 569 8.47 24.72 12.13
C GLN A 569 9.97 24.92 11.80
N ALA A 570 10.44 26.17 11.77
CA ALA A 570 11.84 26.50 11.52
C ALA A 570 12.78 25.95 12.62
N GLN A 571 12.38 26.00 13.89
CA GLN A 571 13.17 25.42 14.99
C GLN A 571 13.20 23.90 14.93
N TYR A 572 12.06 23.26 14.63
CA TYR A 572 12.00 21.81 14.43
C TYR A 572 12.91 21.35 13.28
N LEU A 573 12.85 22.04 12.14
CA LEU A 573 13.70 21.71 10.99
C LEU A 573 15.17 22.01 11.27
N SER A 574 15.48 23.09 12.01
CA SER A 574 16.84 23.34 12.50
C SER A 574 17.34 22.22 13.40
N ALA A 575 16.48 21.68 14.28
CA ALA A 575 16.80 20.54 15.11
C ALA A 575 17.02 19.25 14.30
N ALA A 576 16.23 19.00 13.25
CA ALA A 576 16.43 17.89 12.34
C ALA A 576 17.78 18.00 11.60
N ARG A 577 18.14 19.20 11.11
CA ARG A 577 19.47 19.48 10.51
C ARG A 577 20.62 19.22 11.49
N GLY A 578 20.52 19.77 12.70
CA GLY A 578 21.56 19.56 13.71
C GLY A 578 21.70 18.09 14.09
N LEU A 579 20.60 17.34 14.20
CA LEU A 579 20.63 15.90 14.43
C LEU A 579 21.37 15.15 13.31
N ALA A 580 21.07 15.48 12.05
CA ALA A 580 21.74 14.89 10.90
C ALA A 580 23.25 15.19 10.90
N GLN A 581 23.64 16.43 11.21
CA GLN A 581 25.05 16.81 11.34
C GLN A 581 25.76 16.06 12.48
N VAL A 582 25.10 15.90 13.63
CA VAL A 582 25.63 15.08 14.73
C VAL A 582 25.81 13.64 14.29
N ALA A 583 24.82 13.06 13.60
CA ALA A 583 24.90 11.69 13.09
C ALA A 583 26.08 11.51 12.12
N VAL A 584 26.28 12.45 11.19
CA VAL A 584 27.45 12.46 10.29
C VAL A 584 28.76 12.55 11.06
N ALA A 585 28.87 13.49 12.02
CA ALA A 585 30.08 13.68 12.81
C ALA A 585 30.46 12.46 13.66
N LEU A 586 29.48 11.62 14.03
CA LEU A 586 29.69 10.43 14.85
C LEU A 586 29.73 9.12 14.05
N GLY A 587 29.53 9.18 12.73
CA GLY A 587 29.37 7.98 11.89
C GLY A 587 28.20 7.11 12.32
N ALA A 588 27.07 7.73 12.66
CA ALA A 588 25.85 7.08 13.14
C ALA A 588 24.66 7.36 12.23
N VAL A 589 23.55 6.66 12.47
CA VAL A 589 22.26 6.88 11.80
C VAL A 589 21.43 7.87 12.61
N ALA A 590 20.82 8.86 11.96
CA ALA A 590 19.89 9.78 12.62
C ALA A 590 18.52 9.11 12.80
N ALA A 591 17.93 9.15 13.99
CA ALA A 591 16.51 8.84 14.16
C ALA A 591 15.71 10.14 14.08
N TRP A 592 15.00 10.36 12.96
CA TRP A 592 14.25 11.60 12.78
C TRP A 592 13.32 11.85 13.97
N PRO A 593 13.29 13.08 14.53
CA PRO A 593 12.38 13.37 15.62
C PRO A 593 10.94 13.27 15.12
N PRO A 594 10.01 12.72 15.91
CA PRO A 594 8.59 12.88 15.59
C PRO A 594 8.21 14.36 15.70
N ALA A 595 7.34 14.81 14.81
CA ALA A 595 6.63 16.06 14.98
C ALA A 595 5.62 15.93 16.14
N PRO A 596 5.51 16.91 17.05
CA PRO A 596 4.41 16.97 18.00
C PRO A 596 3.09 17.18 17.24
N CYS A 597 2.11 16.29 17.39
CA CYS A 597 0.85 16.39 16.64
C CYS A 597 -0.01 17.61 17.04
N ASP A 598 0.28 18.24 18.18
CA ASP A 598 -0.37 19.43 18.70
C ASP A 598 0.40 20.74 18.42
N ALA A 599 1.53 20.66 17.70
CA ALA A 599 2.28 21.83 17.24
C ALA A 599 1.44 22.64 16.23
N GLU A 600 1.49 23.97 16.32
CA GLU A 600 0.65 24.85 15.48
C GLU A 600 0.85 24.61 13.98
N TRP A 601 2.09 24.38 13.53
CA TRP A 601 2.41 24.16 12.12
C TRP A 601 2.02 22.76 11.60
N VAL A 602 1.55 21.86 12.47
CA VAL A 602 0.98 20.56 12.10
C VAL A 602 -0.54 20.65 11.93
N LEU A 603 -1.18 21.67 12.50
CA LEU A 603 -2.64 21.80 12.48
C LEU A 603 -3.15 22.38 11.16
N THR A 604 -4.38 22.03 10.80
CA THR A 604 -5.08 22.67 9.67
C THR A 604 -5.37 24.15 9.99
N ALA A 605 -5.58 24.97 8.96
CA ALA A 605 -5.93 26.38 9.14
C ALA A 605 -7.19 26.56 10.00
N ALA A 606 -8.21 25.74 9.79
CA ALA A 606 -9.44 25.76 10.59
C ALA A 606 -9.19 25.41 12.08
N ALA A 607 -8.34 24.42 12.36
CA ALA A 607 -7.98 24.07 13.73
C ALA A 607 -7.16 25.17 14.43
N LEU A 608 -6.30 25.87 13.68
CA LEU A 608 -5.58 27.04 14.18
C LEU A 608 -6.49 28.22 14.50
N GLU A 609 -7.44 28.52 13.62
CA GLU A 609 -8.45 29.56 13.85
C GLU A 609 -9.29 29.26 15.08
N ALA A 610 -9.77 28.02 15.22
CA ALA A 610 -10.48 27.55 16.40
C ALA A 610 -9.67 27.76 17.69
N ARG A 611 -8.39 27.37 17.69
CA ARG A 611 -7.48 27.54 18.83
C ARG A 611 -7.26 29.03 19.15
N ARG A 612 -7.06 29.89 18.15
CA ARG A 612 -6.90 31.34 18.33
C ARG A 612 -8.17 32.00 18.88
N ALA A 613 -9.35 31.46 18.54
CA ALA A 613 -10.63 31.87 19.10
C ALA A 613 -10.87 31.36 20.54
N GLY A 614 -9.88 30.72 21.18
CA GLY A 614 -9.98 30.20 22.54
C GLY A 614 -10.82 28.93 22.65
N GLN A 615 -11.13 28.26 21.53
CA GLN A 615 -11.78 26.96 21.59
C GLN A 615 -10.81 25.93 22.19
N PRO A 616 -11.34 24.91 22.92
CA PRO A 616 -10.51 23.84 23.43
C PRO A 616 -9.67 23.21 22.32
N ALA A 617 -8.43 22.85 22.64
CA ALA A 617 -7.59 22.12 21.70
C ALA A 617 -8.35 20.87 21.21
N PRO A 618 -8.34 20.59 19.90
CA PRO A 618 -9.03 19.43 19.37
C PRO A 618 -8.51 18.18 20.07
N ARG A 619 -9.43 17.27 20.40
CA ARG A 619 -9.06 15.98 20.98
C ARG A 619 -8.15 15.26 20.00
N LEU A 620 -7.00 14.79 20.47
CA LEU A 620 -6.09 13.92 19.72
C LEU A 620 -6.73 12.53 19.58
N ALA A 621 -7.81 12.44 18.80
CA ALA A 621 -8.51 11.21 18.44
C ALA A 621 -9.07 11.30 17.01
N PRO A 622 -9.30 10.17 16.34
CA PRO A 622 -9.99 10.16 15.05
C PRO A 622 -11.43 10.72 15.14
N PRO A 623 -11.93 11.39 14.08
CA PRO A 623 -11.20 11.69 12.85
C PRO A 623 -10.13 12.78 13.01
N TRP A 624 -8.96 12.60 12.39
CA TRP A 624 -7.81 13.52 12.43
C TRP A 624 -8.00 14.84 11.67
N VAL A 625 -9.22 15.38 11.60
CA VAL A 625 -9.57 16.55 10.78
C VAL A 625 -8.85 17.85 11.20
N HIS A 626 -8.27 17.85 12.41
CA HIS A 626 -7.48 18.96 12.93
C HIS A 626 -6.01 18.92 12.48
N LEU A 627 -5.52 17.79 11.97
CA LEU A 627 -4.14 17.62 11.52
C LEU A 627 -4.05 17.87 10.02
N ASP A 628 -2.99 18.55 9.57
CA ASP A 628 -2.63 18.62 8.16
C ASP A 628 -1.98 17.29 7.73
N THR A 629 -2.82 16.30 7.48
CA THR A 629 -2.39 14.95 7.11
C THR A 629 -1.79 14.87 5.69
N THR A 630 -1.69 15.99 4.97
CA THR A 630 -0.90 16.08 3.74
C THR A 630 0.60 16.27 4.04
N ARG A 631 0.92 16.69 5.27
CA ARG A 631 2.29 16.93 5.77
C ARG A 631 2.70 15.97 6.88
N VAL A 632 1.75 15.44 7.63
CA VAL A 632 2.05 14.51 8.73
C VAL A 632 1.25 13.22 8.68
N VAL A 633 1.81 12.16 9.25
CA VAL A 633 1.11 10.89 9.47
C VAL A 633 1.08 10.56 10.96
N PRO A 634 -0.11 10.50 11.59
CA PRO A 634 -0.20 10.14 13.00
C PRO A 634 0.20 8.67 13.25
N PHE A 635 0.97 8.41 14.29
CA PHE A 635 1.36 7.08 14.77
C PHE A 635 1.56 7.08 16.30
N GLY A 636 1.57 5.90 16.93
CA GLY A 636 1.77 5.81 18.38
C GLY A 636 1.49 4.41 18.92
N GLU A 637 1.51 4.25 20.25
CA GLU A 637 0.98 3.05 20.91
C GLU A 637 -0.46 3.27 21.39
N SER A 638 -0.74 4.48 21.87
CA SER A 638 -2.04 4.94 22.30
C SER A 638 -2.26 6.42 21.93
N LEU A 639 -3.45 6.94 22.19
CA LEU A 639 -3.76 8.36 21.98
C LEU A 639 -2.94 9.28 22.90
N GLU A 640 -2.58 8.80 24.09
CA GLU A 640 -1.73 9.54 25.05
C GLU A 640 -0.28 9.67 24.57
N THR A 641 0.20 8.73 23.75
CA THR A 641 1.56 8.72 23.20
C THR A 641 1.57 9.08 21.72
N LEU A 642 0.54 9.77 21.22
CA LEU A 642 0.40 10.08 19.81
C LEU A 642 1.55 10.98 19.33
N GLN A 643 2.13 10.61 18.19
CA GLN A 643 3.22 11.29 17.51
C GLN A 643 2.91 11.43 16.03
N CYS A 644 3.59 12.34 15.35
CA CYS A 644 3.38 12.60 13.94
C CYS A 644 4.68 12.40 13.16
N GLU A 645 4.64 11.55 12.11
CA GLU A 645 5.74 11.42 11.16
C GLU A 645 5.69 12.61 10.21
N TRP A 646 6.81 13.30 10.00
CA TRP A 646 6.88 14.44 9.08
C TRP A 646 7.16 13.94 7.65
N ALA A 647 6.21 14.15 6.74
CA ALA A 647 6.25 13.63 5.38
C ALA A 647 7.53 14.01 4.61
N ASP A 648 8.05 15.24 4.77
CA ASP A 648 9.23 15.66 4.01
C ASP A 648 10.54 14.97 4.42
N LEU A 649 10.53 14.20 5.52
CA LEU A 649 11.67 13.37 5.92
C LEU A 649 11.56 11.93 5.40
N THR A 650 10.46 11.59 4.71
CA THR A 650 10.20 10.25 4.13
C THR A 650 10.76 10.07 2.71
N TRP A 651 11.46 11.07 2.18
CA TRP A 651 12.11 10.98 0.87
C TRP A 651 13.32 10.05 0.91
N GLU A 652 13.60 9.36 -0.19
CA GLU A 652 14.77 8.47 -0.30
C GLU A 652 16.07 9.20 0.04
N GLY A 653 16.26 10.44 -0.44
CA GLY A 653 17.44 11.24 -0.13
C GLY A 653 17.61 11.60 1.35
N CYS A 654 16.56 11.47 2.16
CA CYS A 654 16.59 11.67 3.60
C CYS A 654 16.96 10.41 4.37
N LEU A 655 16.56 9.23 3.90
CA LEU A 655 16.71 7.96 4.62
C LEU A 655 17.92 7.15 4.17
N MET A 656 18.24 7.20 2.88
CA MET A 656 19.22 6.34 2.22
C MET A 656 20.31 7.14 1.53
N ASN A 657 21.38 6.44 1.16
CA ASN A 657 22.51 7.03 0.48
C ASN A 657 22.81 6.32 -0.85
N GLY A 658 22.41 6.93 -1.97
CA GLY A 658 22.90 6.48 -3.27
C GLY A 658 24.27 7.07 -3.57
N THR A 659 25.36 6.30 -3.53
CA THR A 659 26.66 6.74 -4.08
C THR A 659 27.25 5.72 -5.03
N ARG A 660 27.87 6.25 -6.11
CA ARG A 660 28.81 5.53 -6.98
C ARG A 660 30.03 5.15 -6.15
N GLY A 661 30.31 3.85 -6.00
CA GLY A 661 31.55 3.36 -5.36
C GLY A 661 31.40 2.34 -4.23
N GLY A 662 30.18 1.94 -3.86
CA GLY A 662 29.96 0.63 -3.24
C GLY A 662 30.10 0.49 -1.72
N GLN A 663 30.34 1.55 -0.94
CA GLN A 663 30.15 1.48 0.52
C GLN A 663 29.43 2.71 1.05
N ALA A 664 28.11 2.61 1.13
CA ALA A 664 27.24 3.55 1.81
C ALA A 664 26.19 2.76 2.62
N SER A 665 26.11 3.06 3.92
CA SER A 665 24.99 2.69 4.78
C SER A 665 23.90 3.76 4.68
N GLY A 666 22.66 3.42 5.01
CA GLY A 666 21.59 4.40 5.08
C GLY A 666 21.81 5.39 6.22
N ARG A 667 21.12 6.53 6.12
CA ARG A 667 21.46 7.76 6.83
C ARG A 667 20.53 8.05 7.99
N ALA A 668 19.25 7.68 7.86
CA ALA A 668 18.27 7.93 8.89
C ALA A 668 17.17 6.87 8.99
N LEU A 669 16.62 6.76 10.20
CA LEU A 669 15.36 6.08 10.50
C LEU A 669 14.23 7.09 10.47
N LEU A 670 13.06 6.66 9.97
CA LEU A 670 11.80 7.35 10.22
C LEU A 670 11.50 7.40 11.73
N ALA A 671 10.71 8.39 12.16
CA ALA A 671 10.33 8.49 13.58
C ALA A 671 9.53 7.26 14.05
N LEU A 672 8.69 6.70 13.17
CA LEU A 672 7.97 5.44 13.43
C LEU A 672 8.89 4.21 13.48
N GLU A 673 9.95 4.15 12.65
CA GLU A 673 10.93 3.05 12.65
C GLU A 673 11.73 3.07 13.95
N TRP A 674 12.10 4.28 14.37
CA TRP A 674 12.71 4.54 15.65
C TRP A 674 11.82 4.10 16.83
N ALA A 675 10.53 4.44 16.80
CA ALA A 675 9.57 3.98 17.81
C ALA A 675 9.45 2.44 17.83
N HIS A 676 9.43 1.78 16.67
CA HIS A 676 9.49 0.31 16.58
C HIS A 676 10.76 -0.25 17.23
N MET A 677 11.93 0.30 16.88
CA MET A 677 13.21 -0.18 17.41
C MET A 677 13.28 -0.05 18.94
N ARG A 678 12.87 1.09 19.50
CA ARG A 678 12.84 1.32 20.95
C ARG A 678 11.96 0.30 21.68
N ARG A 679 10.74 0.09 21.19
CA ARG A 679 9.81 -0.90 21.77
C ARG A 679 10.45 -2.28 21.84
N ARG A 680 11.12 -2.66 20.76
CA ARG A 680 11.77 -3.95 20.67
C ARG A 680 12.96 -4.09 21.63
N SER A 681 13.76 -3.05 21.79
CA SER A 681 14.86 -3.03 22.77
C SER A 681 14.35 -3.19 24.21
N ARG A 682 13.29 -2.46 24.58
CA ARG A 682 12.65 -2.57 25.91
C ARG A 682 12.19 -4.00 26.22
N ARG A 683 11.44 -4.63 25.29
CA ARG A 683 10.96 -6.01 25.48
C ARG A 683 12.08 -7.02 25.69
N ARG A 684 13.21 -6.85 25.00
CA ARG A 684 14.38 -7.72 25.19
C ARG A 684 14.96 -7.55 26.59
N HIS A 685 15.01 -6.32 27.08
CA HIS A 685 15.43 -6.04 28.43
C HIS A 685 14.51 -6.71 29.46
N ASP A 686 13.19 -6.53 29.30
CA ASP A 686 12.17 -7.16 30.16
C ASP A 686 12.23 -8.70 30.13
N ALA A 687 12.43 -9.30 28.96
CA ALA A 687 12.57 -10.74 28.82
C ALA A 687 13.86 -11.27 29.47
N SER A 688 14.95 -10.48 29.42
CA SER A 688 16.22 -10.84 30.05
C SER A 688 16.23 -10.66 31.57
N SER A 689 15.40 -9.75 32.11
CA SER A 689 15.27 -9.53 33.55
C SER A 689 14.27 -10.49 34.20
N GLY A 690 13.22 -10.90 33.48
CA GLY A 690 12.19 -11.81 33.99
C GLY A 690 12.62 -13.27 34.18
N SER A 691 13.59 -13.77 33.40
CA SER A 691 14.02 -15.17 33.48
C SER A 691 14.89 -15.52 34.71
N GLY A 692 15.28 -14.52 35.51
CA GLY A 692 16.09 -14.71 36.71
C GLY A 692 15.30 -14.97 38.02
N GLY A 693 13.96 -14.90 38.01
CA GLY A 693 13.15 -14.87 39.24
C GLY A 693 12.40 -16.15 39.61
N GLU A 694 12.22 -17.10 38.71
CA GLU A 694 11.29 -18.23 38.90
C GLU A 694 11.88 -19.47 39.61
N HIS A 695 13.00 -19.34 40.32
CA HIS A 695 13.52 -20.37 41.24
C HIS A 695 13.46 -19.98 42.73
N SER A 696 12.77 -18.89 43.09
CA SER A 696 12.71 -18.40 44.48
C SER A 696 11.29 -18.35 45.10
N HIS A 697 10.23 -18.51 44.32
CA HIS A 697 8.85 -18.40 44.83
C HIS A 697 8.17 -19.76 45.01
N ASN A 698 8.65 -20.54 45.99
CA ASN A 698 7.87 -21.62 46.60
C ASN A 698 7.95 -21.64 48.15
N ALA A 699 8.23 -20.49 48.76
CA ALA A 699 8.21 -20.34 50.22
C ALA A 699 7.70 -18.96 50.65
N SER A 700 6.44 -18.63 50.34
CA SER A 700 5.64 -17.62 51.07
C SER A 700 4.20 -17.64 50.59
N ALA A 701 3.50 -18.72 50.92
CA ALA A 701 2.04 -18.77 50.93
C ALA A 701 1.61 -19.12 52.34
N LEU A 702 1.49 -18.10 53.20
CA LEU A 702 0.69 -18.09 54.43
C LEU A 702 0.77 -16.67 55.02
N LEU A 703 -0.27 -15.87 54.77
CA LEU A 703 -0.98 -15.03 55.76
C LEU A 703 -1.81 -13.96 55.03
N HIS A 704 -3.11 -14.21 54.93
CA HIS A 704 -4.12 -13.19 54.71
C HIS A 704 -4.46 -12.51 56.04
N ASN A 705 -4.48 -11.17 56.07
CA ASN A 705 -5.62 -10.43 56.62
C ASN A 705 -5.63 -8.95 56.13
N PRO A 706 -6.80 -8.31 55.98
CA PRO A 706 -6.94 -6.95 55.43
C PRO A 706 -7.23 -5.89 56.51
N SER A 707 -6.66 -4.69 56.37
CA SER A 707 -7.25 -3.47 56.93
C SER A 707 -6.67 -2.20 56.31
N SER A 708 -7.59 -1.34 55.88
CA SER A 708 -7.55 0.12 55.65
C SER A 708 -6.30 0.93 56.03
N SER A 709 -5.83 1.78 55.12
CA SER A 709 -5.83 3.25 55.31
C SER A 709 -5.32 3.99 54.07
N SER A 710 -5.97 5.10 53.78
CA SER A 710 -5.66 6.18 52.84
C SER A 710 -4.20 6.66 52.78
N ASN A 711 -3.64 6.83 51.58
CA ASN A 711 -2.59 7.82 51.30
C ASN A 711 -2.53 8.19 49.80
N PRO A 712 -2.52 9.49 49.43
CA PRO A 712 -2.34 9.95 48.06
C PRO A 712 -0.90 10.44 47.85
N HIS A 713 0.00 9.60 47.37
CA HIS A 713 1.26 10.03 46.74
C HIS A 713 1.83 8.90 45.89
N LEU A 714 1.58 8.95 44.58
CA LEU A 714 2.26 8.13 43.58
C LEU A 714 2.56 9.02 42.36
N ALA A 715 3.64 9.78 42.51
CA ALA A 715 4.40 10.32 41.40
C ALA A 715 5.87 9.94 41.65
N SER A 716 6.55 9.55 40.58
CA SER A 716 7.95 9.11 40.51
C SER A 716 8.22 7.61 40.74
N ALA A 717 8.10 6.86 39.64
CA ALA A 717 8.91 5.68 39.39
C ALA A 717 9.52 5.80 37.97
N HIS A 718 10.43 6.76 37.81
CA HIS A 718 11.38 6.81 36.69
C HIS A 718 12.78 6.74 37.28
N GLY A 719 13.33 5.54 37.41
CA GLY A 719 14.67 5.36 37.97
C GLY A 719 15.27 4.02 37.56
N LEU A 720 16.29 4.10 36.70
CA LEU A 720 17.30 3.08 36.39
C LEU A 720 16.91 1.98 35.38
N GLU A 721 16.72 2.37 34.11
CA GLU A 721 17.00 1.53 32.94
C GLU A 721 18.40 1.90 32.41
N HIS A 722 19.47 1.20 32.82
CA HIS A 722 20.82 1.48 32.29
C HIS A 722 21.66 0.21 32.15
N SER A 723 21.91 -0.20 30.91
CA SER A 723 23.11 -0.99 30.59
C SER A 723 23.62 -0.81 29.15
N LEU A 724 22.84 -0.27 28.20
CA LEU A 724 23.30 -0.10 26.81
C LEU A 724 22.95 1.25 26.17
N GLU A 725 22.12 2.07 26.82
CA GLU A 725 21.79 3.41 26.35
C GLU A 725 22.75 4.42 26.97
N THR A 726 23.45 5.19 26.12
CA THR A 726 24.34 6.25 26.58
C THR A 726 23.75 7.59 26.23
N THR A 727 23.48 8.43 27.23
CA THR A 727 23.13 9.83 26.98
C THR A 727 24.35 10.54 26.42
N LEU A 728 24.20 11.15 25.25
CA LEU A 728 25.26 11.88 24.59
C LEU A 728 25.61 13.11 25.42
N LYS A 729 26.85 13.18 25.87
CA LYS A 729 27.33 14.34 26.64
C LYS A 729 27.63 15.46 25.66
N LEU A 730 26.82 16.52 25.67
CA LEU A 730 27.05 17.73 24.86
C LEU A 730 27.95 18.75 25.56
N ARG A 731 28.05 18.69 26.89
CA ARG A 731 28.93 19.51 27.74
C ARG A 731 29.45 18.67 28.92
N GLN A 732 30.56 19.08 29.53
CA GLN A 732 31.12 18.42 30.72
C GLN A 732 30.30 18.68 32.01
N VAL A 733 29.48 19.73 32.03
CA VAL A 733 28.72 20.15 33.22
C VAL A 733 27.31 19.55 33.19
N ARG A 734 26.91 18.85 34.26
CA ARG A 734 25.54 18.31 34.44
C ARG A 734 24.52 19.45 34.27
N PRO A 735 23.50 19.30 33.41
CA PRO A 735 22.37 20.21 33.40
C PRO A 735 21.68 20.15 34.77
N SER A 736 21.33 21.30 35.35
CA SER A 736 20.43 21.33 36.50
C SER A 736 19.07 20.77 36.07
N ALA A 737 18.58 19.72 36.74
CA ALA A 737 17.41 18.93 36.35
C ALA A 737 16.06 19.68 36.35
N SER A 738 16.05 20.99 36.62
CA SER A 738 14.84 21.82 36.77
C SER A 738 14.79 23.06 35.88
N GLY A 739 15.79 23.30 35.03
CA GLY A 739 15.77 24.44 34.10
C GLY A 739 14.93 24.09 32.87
N GLY A 740 13.78 24.75 32.68
CA GLY A 740 12.92 24.56 31.51
C GLY A 740 13.75 24.48 30.22
N ALA A 741 13.46 23.46 29.40
CA ALA A 741 14.21 23.18 28.19
C ALA A 741 14.38 24.49 27.39
N SER A 742 15.63 24.92 27.21
CA SER A 742 15.95 26.07 26.36
C SER A 742 15.32 25.84 25.00
N SER A 743 14.34 26.65 24.63
CA SER A 743 13.63 26.55 23.35
C SER A 743 14.53 26.82 22.14
N SER A 744 15.67 27.48 22.36
CA SER A 744 16.65 27.79 21.32
C SER A 744 17.61 26.62 21.07
N PRO A 745 17.69 26.08 19.83
CA PRO A 745 18.62 25.00 19.51
C PRO A 745 20.09 25.44 19.65
N ALA A 746 20.92 24.57 20.25
CA ALA A 746 22.31 24.89 20.58
C ALA A 746 23.28 24.62 19.43
N VAL A 747 24.35 25.40 19.33
CA VAL A 747 25.52 25.11 18.48
C VAL A 747 26.51 24.25 19.27
N VAL A 748 27.04 23.21 18.63
CA VAL A 748 27.95 22.25 19.26
C VAL A 748 29.19 22.03 18.40
N SER A 749 30.35 21.77 19.01
CA SER A 749 31.58 21.46 18.28
C SER A 749 31.72 19.96 18.02
N ALA A 750 32.12 19.57 16.80
CA ALA A 750 32.38 18.19 16.42
C ALA A 750 33.48 17.54 17.28
N SER A 751 34.54 18.28 17.61
CA SER A 751 35.60 17.77 18.49
C SER A 751 35.10 17.51 19.90
N SER A 752 34.16 18.34 20.40
CA SER A 752 33.51 18.10 21.69
C SER A 752 32.60 16.88 21.65
N LEU A 753 31.82 16.69 20.58
CA LEU A 753 30.99 15.50 20.40
C LEU A 753 31.82 14.21 20.42
N LEU A 754 32.94 14.18 19.69
CA LEU A 754 33.83 13.02 19.65
C LEU A 754 34.51 12.78 21.00
N ALA A 755 35.09 13.82 21.62
CA ALA A 755 35.82 13.69 22.87
C ALA A 755 34.92 13.25 24.04
N LEU A 756 33.72 13.84 24.16
CA LEU A 756 32.81 13.55 25.27
C LEU A 756 32.16 12.17 25.18
N ASN A 757 32.14 11.58 23.98
CA ASN A 757 31.47 10.30 23.71
C ASN A 757 32.43 9.20 23.26
N ALA A 758 33.75 9.43 23.31
CA ALA A 758 34.77 8.49 22.88
C ALA A 758 34.59 7.09 23.49
N ALA A 759 34.26 6.99 24.78
CA ALA A 759 33.99 5.72 25.44
C ALA A 759 32.75 5.01 24.88
N ALA A 760 31.66 5.74 24.63
CA ALA A 760 30.44 5.22 24.03
C ALA A 760 30.65 4.78 22.58
N LEU A 761 31.51 5.50 21.86
CA LEU A 761 31.90 5.19 20.48
C LEU A 761 32.85 3.98 20.41
N ALA A 762 33.70 3.79 21.42
CA ALA A 762 34.63 2.67 21.52
C ALA A 762 33.93 1.35 21.85
N LEU A 763 32.76 1.39 22.48
CA LEU A 763 31.92 0.22 22.66
C LEU A 763 31.48 -0.33 21.29
N ARG A 764 32.15 -1.39 20.85
CA ARG A 764 31.63 -2.25 19.80
C ARG A 764 30.45 -3.01 20.39
N ALA A 765 29.28 -2.89 19.77
CA ALA A 765 28.13 -3.71 20.12
C ALA A 765 28.49 -5.18 19.90
N GLY A 766 28.83 -5.88 20.99
CA GLY A 766 28.88 -7.34 21.01
C GLY A 766 27.47 -7.88 21.18
N GLY A 767 26.62 -7.76 20.17
CA GLY A 767 25.26 -8.31 20.21
C GLY A 767 24.27 -7.66 19.24
N ASP A 768 23.04 -8.20 19.22
CA ASP A 768 21.91 -7.73 18.41
C ASP A 768 21.31 -6.36 18.83
N ALA A 769 21.87 -5.71 19.85
CA ALA A 769 21.37 -4.45 20.38
C ALA A 769 22.08 -3.28 19.70
N VAL A 770 21.30 -2.38 19.09
CA VAL A 770 21.81 -1.17 18.42
C VAL A 770 22.08 -0.10 19.48
N PRO A 771 23.33 0.37 19.67
CA PRO A 771 23.64 1.44 20.60
C PRO A 771 22.92 2.73 20.22
N VAL A 772 22.33 3.39 21.23
CA VAL A 772 21.65 4.66 21.10
C VAL A 772 22.42 5.75 21.83
N LEU A 773 22.65 6.86 21.12
CA LEU A 773 23.23 8.10 21.63
C LEU A 773 22.14 9.17 21.73
N TRP A 774 21.81 9.59 22.96
CA TRP A 774 20.70 10.52 23.19
C TRP A 774 21.13 11.98 23.30
N LEU A 775 20.55 12.87 22.50
CA LEU A 775 20.71 14.32 22.63
C LEU A 775 19.71 14.90 23.63
N ASP A 776 20.20 15.51 24.71
CA ASP A 776 19.36 16.07 25.79
C ASP A 776 18.64 17.39 25.43
N ARG A 777 18.98 17.99 24.28
CA ARG A 777 18.44 19.27 23.80
C ARG A 777 18.53 19.36 22.28
N ALA A 778 17.71 20.22 21.67
CA ALA A 778 17.80 20.54 20.25
C ALA A 778 19.17 21.14 19.86
N VAL A 779 19.74 20.68 18.75
CA VAL A 779 20.99 21.18 18.18
C VAL A 779 20.66 21.91 16.88
N SER A 780 21.13 23.15 16.69
CA SER A 780 20.96 23.89 15.43
C SER A 780 22.03 23.55 14.40
N ARG A 781 23.29 23.47 14.86
CA ARG A 781 24.45 23.25 13.99
C ARG A 781 25.61 22.58 14.71
N VAL A 782 26.37 21.78 13.97
CA VAL A 782 27.69 21.26 14.37
C VAL A 782 28.81 22.07 13.69
N GLU A 783 29.72 22.63 14.49
CA GLU A 783 30.90 23.36 14.03
C GLU A 783 32.16 22.48 14.03
N GLY A 784 33.12 22.81 13.16
CA GLY A 784 34.40 22.10 13.12
C GLY A 784 34.33 20.65 12.62
N MET A 785 33.33 20.31 11.79
CA MET A 785 33.33 19.03 11.06
C MET A 785 34.55 18.96 10.14
N GLY A 786 35.18 17.78 10.06
CA GLY A 786 36.24 17.52 9.10
C GLY A 786 35.75 17.63 7.66
N GLU A 787 36.67 17.74 6.72
CA GLU A 787 36.34 17.95 5.30
C GLU A 787 35.51 16.78 4.72
N ALA A 788 35.81 15.55 5.15
CA ALA A 788 35.06 14.37 4.73
C ALA A 788 33.62 14.38 5.24
N GLU A 789 33.43 14.66 6.53
CA GLU A 789 32.11 14.78 7.16
C GLU A 789 31.31 15.94 6.56
N ALA A 790 31.95 17.08 6.31
CA ALA A 790 31.33 18.24 5.67
C ALA A 790 30.83 17.90 4.25
N ARG A 791 31.58 17.13 3.45
CA ARG A 791 31.13 16.65 2.13
C ARG A 791 29.95 15.69 2.23
N VAL A 792 29.98 14.75 3.19
CA VAL A 792 28.87 13.82 3.44
C VAL A 792 27.61 14.56 3.85
N TRP A 793 27.74 15.56 4.72
CA TRP A 793 26.65 16.43 5.13
C TRP A 793 26.09 17.24 3.96
N SER A 794 26.94 17.92 3.17
CA SER A 794 26.49 18.69 2.00
C SER A 794 25.70 17.81 1.03
N THR A 795 26.24 16.64 0.69
CA THR A 795 25.55 15.69 -0.20
C THR A 795 24.21 15.24 0.37
N TRP A 796 24.11 15.06 1.70
CA TRP A 796 22.85 14.70 2.33
C TRP A 796 21.85 15.85 2.27
N GLN A 797 22.29 17.05 2.63
CA GLN A 797 21.50 18.26 2.59
C GLN A 797 20.95 18.50 1.18
N ASP A 798 21.76 18.33 0.13
CA ASP A 798 21.36 18.55 -1.27
C ASP A 798 20.32 17.54 -1.78
N ARG A 799 20.28 16.34 -1.19
CA ARG A 799 19.39 15.25 -1.60
C ARG A 799 18.13 15.14 -0.76
N CYS A 800 18.20 15.48 0.52
CA CYS A 800 17.05 15.38 1.41
C CYS A 800 16.16 16.61 1.26
N LYS A 801 15.03 16.45 0.56
CA LYS A 801 14.06 17.52 0.30
C LYS A 801 13.65 18.26 1.59
N GLY A 802 13.31 17.52 2.65
CA GLY A 802 12.95 18.10 3.95
C GLY A 802 14.04 18.92 4.63
N LEU A 803 15.31 18.78 4.24
CA LEU A 803 16.42 19.62 4.72
C LEU A 803 16.74 20.80 3.78
N ARG A 804 16.23 20.79 2.54
CA ARG A 804 16.47 21.83 1.52
C ARG A 804 15.42 22.91 1.48
N ASP A 805 14.14 22.53 1.45
CA ASP A 805 13.01 23.39 1.06
C ASP A 805 12.62 24.36 2.20
N MET A 806 13.62 25.01 2.79
CA MET A 806 13.54 25.99 3.87
C MET A 806 13.97 27.37 3.42
#